data_AF-A0AA88X5P8-F1
#
_entry.id   AF-A0AA88X5P8-F1
#
_cell.length_a   1.000
_cell.length_b   1.000
_cell.length_c   1.000
_cell.angle_alpha   90.00
_cell.angle_beta   90.00
_cell.angle_gamma   90.00
#
_symmetry.space_group_name_H-M   'P 1'
#
loop_
_entity.id
_entity.type
_entity.pdbx_description
1 polymer ?
#
loop_
_entity_poly.entity_id
_entity_poly.type
_entity_poly.pdbx_seq_one_letter_code
_entity_poly.pdbx_strand_id
1 'polypeptide(L)'
;FIRISLEMDDEYAKLIRRMNPPRVIIDNDYCEDATVIQVDSVNKHGILLEVVQVLTDLNLVITKAYISSDGGWFMDVFNVIDRGGNKIRDEAIISYIQKTLESETFFVPSSRGSVGLKPSEDYTSIELAGTDRPGLLSEVCAVLTDLHCNVVNAEIWTHNARAAAVVHVTDGTTRCAIEDPKRLSTIKKMLCNVLKGNNDLKTAKMTLSPPGFTHRERRLHQIMFADRDYEKVGRAEEENSEDKSSRPDVNVLDCIERDYTVITMRSKDRPKLLFDIVCTLTDMQYVVFHGVVHTGRMEAYQEFYIRHVDGLPVSSEAERERVMQCLEAAIERRASEALELELYTEDRVGLLSDITRIFRENSLCIKRAEISTEGGKAKDIFYVTDVTGNPVDPRTIDSIRRQIGHTGHTGHTVLHARWNSIPTRTWSPKLEQTLHRLNCRGSLNSALVATVIDPHLLSHHSLALGFFNWAAQQPGFAHTPTTYHSILKSLSISRQFNAVDKLLKQVKAHKIDIPPSVYKSVIASYVIGKKTQNAFSLFNDFDGLACEIGPDTCNSLLAALACDGDIGNAQHVFDEMTFRGVRFSTLGFGVFIWKFCRNNELDKTLSLLDEVGRNFGGINGSIIAVLVVHGLCSASRVAEAVCALHELRSRDCKPDFMAYRIVAEASRLMGNAVDVMKILKKKRKLGVAPRADDYRDFLFSLISERLLCEAKDLGEVIVGGDFPIQDDVLNALIGSVATIDPCCALLFLKFMLGKDRFPTLLTLSNLSRGLCKHGKFDELLEVFKILSAKEYFVDTDSYGTMVSFLCNARKLREAYQVLQEMKRKGLGPDISSYNSLMEACCKEDLLRPAKRLWDEMFANGFGGNIKTYNILIRKLSERGQVEEAHRLFCHMLEKGVAPDSTTYSSLLEGLCQENEIKTAFQVFQKSVEQDRELAQRLLGTFTLYLCKEGHFLAASSLLCDRTWNTGDMDSHVILLKYLADAGDVPAITEHIKWVGDNLPLMLNAIHSELLASLLSSSNQDLILQTIQALQEDCPSLKHYPYK
;
A
#
# COMPACT_ATOMS: atom_id res chain seq x y z
N PHE A 1 17.81 -2.26 44.53
CA PHE A 1 17.92 -2.84 43.18
C PHE A 1 17.11 -2.09 42.14
N ILE A 2 15.79 -2.22 42.03
CA ILE A 2 14.99 -1.52 40.98
C ILE A 2 15.28 0.00 40.88
N ARG A 3 15.38 0.69 42.02
CA ARG A 3 15.66 2.14 42.06
C ARG A 3 17.07 2.55 41.58
N ILE A 4 18.04 1.64 41.62
CA ILE A 4 19.44 1.89 41.19
C ILE A 4 19.58 1.67 39.67
N SER A 5 18.76 0.79 39.08
CA SER A 5 18.74 0.57 37.63
C SER A 5 18.32 1.84 36.88
N LEU A 6 17.22 2.47 37.33
CA LEU A 6 16.65 3.66 36.70
C LEU A 6 17.56 4.90 36.77
N GLU A 7 18.36 5.05 37.83
CA GLU A 7 19.32 6.15 37.94
C GLU A 7 20.59 5.91 37.10
N MET A 8 21.01 4.65 36.92
CA MET A 8 22.13 4.33 36.01
C MET A 8 21.74 4.50 34.53
N ASP A 9 20.53 4.13 34.12
CA ASP A 9 20.09 4.30 32.73
C ASP A 9 20.03 5.79 32.32
N ASP A 10 19.62 6.69 33.21
CA ASP A 10 19.56 8.13 32.92
C ASP A 10 20.96 8.79 32.88
N GLU A 11 21.88 8.42 33.77
CA GLU A 11 23.29 8.87 33.67
C GLU A 11 24.02 8.28 32.46
N TYR A 12 23.74 7.02 32.09
CA TYR A 12 24.29 6.37 30.90
C TYR A 12 23.75 7.02 29.61
N ALA A 13 22.46 7.36 29.55
CA ALA A 13 21.86 8.10 28.44
C ALA A 13 22.45 9.53 28.30
N LYS A 14 22.69 10.23 29.42
CA LYS A 14 23.40 11.54 29.41
C LYS A 14 24.85 11.40 28.94
N LEU A 15 25.54 10.32 29.31
CA LEU A 15 26.91 10.04 28.88
C LEU A 15 26.97 9.80 27.36
N ILE A 16 26.05 9.01 26.81
CA ILE A 16 25.95 8.76 25.36
C ILE A 16 25.68 10.06 24.59
N ARG A 17 24.77 10.92 25.08
CA ARG A 17 24.49 12.24 24.47
C ARG A 17 25.68 13.19 24.50
N ARG A 18 26.54 13.13 25.54
CA ARG A 18 27.80 13.88 25.60
C ARG A 18 28.89 13.34 24.67
N MET A 19 28.86 12.04 24.37
CA MET A 19 29.80 11.43 23.43
C MET A 19 29.42 11.70 21.97
N ASN A 20 28.13 11.83 21.67
CA ASN A 20 27.60 12.05 20.33
C ASN A 20 26.55 13.18 20.36
N PRO A 21 26.98 14.45 20.23
CA PRO A 21 26.06 15.57 20.14
C PRO A 21 25.21 15.49 18.85
N PRO A 22 24.00 16.09 18.84
CA PRO A 22 23.20 16.22 17.63
C PRO A 22 23.97 16.99 16.55
N ARG A 23 23.86 16.56 15.30
CA ARG A 23 24.53 17.18 14.14
C ARG A 23 23.49 17.48 13.06
N VAL A 24 23.47 18.71 12.58
CA VAL A 24 22.55 19.13 11.51
C VAL A 24 23.33 19.61 10.30
N ILE A 25 23.34 18.76 9.28
CA ILE A 25 23.99 19.05 8.00
C ILE A 25 22.91 19.60 7.06
N ILE A 26 23.10 20.85 6.62
CA ILE A 26 22.25 21.47 5.60
C ILE A 26 23.07 21.52 4.31
N ASP A 27 22.62 20.78 3.31
CA ASP A 27 23.26 20.65 2.01
C ASP A 27 22.36 21.26 0.93
N ASN A 28 22.86 22.32 0.29
CA ASN A 28 22.18 23.04 -0.79
C ASN A 28 22.65 22.61 -2.19
N ASP A 29 23.66 21.74 -2.29
CA ASP A 29 24.29 21.32 -3.54
C ASP A 29 23.84 19.90 -3.95
N TYR A 30 23.46 19.05 -3.00
CA TYR A 30 23.07 17.64 -3.24
C TYR A 30 21.88 17.44 -4.20
N CYS A 31 20.87 18.32 -4.15
CA CYS A 31 19.68 18.24 -4.97
C CYS A 31 19.48 19.57 -5.71
N GLU A 32 19.21 19.59 -7.02
CA GLU A 32 19.07 20.85 -7.77
C GLU A 32 17.83 21.67 -7.37
N ASP A 33 16.74 21.00 -6.99
CA ASP A 33 15.41 21.59 -6.79
C ASP A 33 15.05 21.92 -5.32
N ALA A 34 15.76 21.36 -4.33
CA ALA A 34 15.43 21.48 -2.90
C ALA A 34 16.68 21.57 -2.01
N THR A 35 16.52 22.16 -0.83
CA THR A 35 17.53 22.16 0.23
C THR A 35 17.42 20.86 1.02
N VAL A 36 18.52 20.15 1.24
CA VAL A 36 18.53 18.91 2.03
C VAL A 36 18.94 19.24 3.45
N ILE A 37 18.13 18.82 4.43
CA ILE A 37 18.43 18.94 5.87
C ILE A 37 18.53 17.52 6.41
N GLN A 38 19.74 17.14 6.81
CA GLN A 38 20.01 15.87 7.49
C GLN A 38 20.19 16.13 9.00
N VAL A 39 19.46 15.38 9.82
CA VAL A 39 19.53 15.42 11.28
C VAL A 39 20.01 14.07 11.80
N ASP A 40 21.18 14.08 12.44
CA ASP A 40 21.80 12.92 13.10
C ASP A 40 21.80 13.16 14.61
N SER A 41 21.17 12.29 15.40
CA SER A 41 21.14 12.41 16.86
C SER A 41 20.90 11.08 17.58
N VAL A 42 21.15 11.06 18.89
CA VAL A 42 20.78 9.94 19.77
C VAL A 42 19.27 9.88 19.92
N ASN A 43 18.67 8.72 19.66
CA ASN A 43 17.21 8.55 19.63
C ASN A 43 16.56 8.86 21.00
N LYS A 44 15.47 9.61 20.97
CA LYS A 44 14.62 10.00 22.09
C LYS A 44 13.20 10.13 21.55
N HIS A 45 12.23 9.62 22.32
CA HIS A 45 10.82 9.77 21.99
C HIS A 45 10.45 11.25 21.78
N GLY A 46 9.98 11.58 20.57
CA GLY A 46 9.51 12.92 20.20
C GLY A 46 10.42 13.75 19.29
N ILE A 47 11.69 13.35 19.02
CA ILE A 47 12.61 14.16 18.19
C ILE A 47 12.01 14.48 16.81
N LEU A 48 11.45 13.48 16.10
CA LEU A 48 10.82 13.69 14.79
C LEU A 48 9.78 14.81 14.81
N LEU A 49 8.94 14.86 15.85
CA LEU A 49 7.93 15.89 15.99
C LEU A 49 8.56 17.26 16.29
N GLU A 50 9.62 17.32 17.10
CA GLU A 50 10.37 18.55 17.38
C GLU A 50 11.05 19.10 16.11
N VAL A 51 11.65 18.24 15.28
CA VAL A 51 12.27 18.63 13.98
C VAL A 51 11.21 19.11 12.97
N VAL A 52 10.15 18.32 12.75
CA VAL A 52 9.07 18.70 11.82
C VAL A 52 8.34 19.96 12.29
N GLN A 53 8.23 20.20 13.60
CA GLN A 53 7.70 21.44 14.16
C GLN A 53 8.60 22.64 13.81
N VAL A 54 9.93 22.58 14.02
CA VAL A 54 10.84 23.69 13.66
C VAL A 54 10.75 24.05 12.17
N LEU A 55 10.68 23.05 11.27
CA LEU A 55 10.52 23.28 9.83
C LEU A 55 9.15 23.90 9.49
N THR A 56 8.10 23.49 10.21
CA THR A 56 6.72 23.99 10.04
C THR A 56 6.57 25.43 10.55
N ASP A 57 7.21 25.77 11.67
CA ASP A 57 7.20 27.11 12.27
C ASP A 57 7.87 28.13 11.32
N LEU A 58 8.92 27.70 10.61
CA LEU A 58 9.59 28.45 9.52
C LEU A 58 8.80 28.48 8.21
N ASN A 59 7.59 27.88 8.17
CA ASN A 59 6.71 27.82 7.00
C ASN A 59 7.33 27.15 5.76
N LEU A 60 8.28 26.24 5.96
CA LEU A 60 8.92 25.46 4.91
C LEU A 60 8.05 24.29 4.47
N VAL A 61 8.16 23.89 3.19
CA VAL A 61 7.42 22.75 2.64
C VAL A 61 8.37 21.57 2.49
N ILE A 62 8.04 20.44 3.12
CA ILE A 62 8.81 19.19 3.06
C ILE A 62 8.32 18.41 1.84
N THR A 63 9.16 18.29 0.81
CA THR A 63 8.82 17.63 -0.46
C THR A 63 9.06 16.11 -0.44
N LYS A 64 10.10 15.70 0.26
CA LYS A 64 10.44 14.32 0.55
C LYS A 64 11.01 14.24 1.96
N ALA A 65 10.75 13.15 2.65
CA ALA A 65 11.44 12.82 3.89
C ALA A 65 11.76 11.33 3.93
N TYR A 66 12.97 11.01 4.36
CA TYR A 66 13.39 9.67 4.76
C TYR A 66 13.68 9.72 6.25
N ILE A 67 12.95 8.92 7.01
CA ILE A 67 13.00 8.88 8.48
C ILE A 67 13.54 7.51 8.88
N SER A 68 14.53 7.47 9.77
CA SER A 68 15.08 6.23 10.30
C SER A 68 15.54 6.38 11.76
N SER A 69 15.04 5.48 12.61
CA SER A 69 15.16 5.52 14.06
C SER A 69 15.76 4.20 14.61
N ASP A 70 16.69 3.61 13.86
CA ASP A 70 17.26 2.29 14.15
C ASP A 70 18.33 2.30 15.27
N GLY A 71 18.35 1.23 16.06
CA GLY A 71 19.47 0.90 16.96
C GLY A 71 19.77 1.91 18.08
N GLY A 72 18.85 2.81 18.42
CA GLY A 72 19.07 3.90 19.39
C GLY A 72 19.63 5.18 18.77
N TRP A 73 19.71 5.25 17.45
CA TRP A 73 20.07 6.44 16.67
C TRP A 73 18.87 6.98 15.89
N PHE A 74 18.95 8.24 15.50
CA PHE A 74 17.92 8.99 14.79
C PHE A 74 18.58 9.73 13.63
N MET A 75 18.24 9.32 12.41
CA MET A 75 18.92 9.67 11.16
C MET A 75 17.88 9.98 10.08
N ASP A 76 17.51 11.25 10.01
CA ASP A 76 16.44 11.73 9.14
C ASP A 76 16.96 12.70 8.09
N VAL A 77 16.40 12.63 6.88
CA VAL A 77 16.74 13.48 5.73
C VAL A 77 15.47 14.12 5.17
N PHE A 78 15.39 15.44 5.21
CA PHE A 78 14.26 16.24 4.74
C PHE A 78 14.66 17.10 3.53
N ASN A 79 13.95 16.96 2.41
CA ASN A 79 14.10 17.83 1.24
C ASN A 79 13.09 18.97 1.36
N VAL A 80 13.55 20.17 1.69
CA VAL A 80 12.70 21.34 1.95
C VAL A 80 12.82 22.41 0.86
N ILE A 81 11.71 23.10 0.62
CA ILE A 81 11.58 24.27 -0.25
C ILE A 81 10.87 25.40 0.49
N ASP A 82 11.08 26.64 0.03
CA ASP A 82 10.31 27.80 0.47
C ASP A 82 8.87 27.78 -0.10
N ARG A 83 8.00 28.70 0.38
CA ARG A 83 6.63 28.85 -0.14
C ARG A 83 6.55 29.25 -1.63
N GLY A 84 7.65 29.70 -2.23
CA GLY A 84 7.77 30.03 -3.65
C GLY A 84 8.26 28.88 -4.52
N GLY A 85 8.59 27.72 -3.94
CA GLY A 85 9.12 26.55 -4.64
C GLY A 85 10.63 26.55 -4.86
N ASN A 86 11.39 27.38 -4.13
CA ASN A 86 12.84 27.53 -4.29
C ASN A 86 13.61 26.95 -3.09
N LYS A 87 14.92 26.75 -3.29
CA LYS A 87 15.88 26.45 -2.22
C LYS A 87 15.95 27.56 -1.17
N ILE A 88 16.19 27.16 0.08
CA ILE A 88 16.53 28.07 1.17
C ILE A 88 17.95 28.59 0.94
N ARG A 89 18.07 29.84 0.54
CA ARG A 89 19.36 30.55 0.34
C ARG A 89 19.66 31.59 1.42
N ASP A 90 18.75 31.79 2.36
CA ASP A 90 18.92 32.73 3.47
C ASP A 90 19.77 32.09 4.59
N GLU A 91 21.01 32.58 4.75
CA GLU A 91 21.93 32.12 5.79
C GLU A 91 21.36 32.33 7.21
N ALA A 92 20.48 33.32 7.43
CA ALA A 92 19.85 33.52 8.74
C ALA A 92 18.89 32.37 9.08
N ILE A 93 18.13 31.88 8.10
CA ILE A 93 17.22 30.73 8.27
C ILE A 93 18.03 29.44 8.46
N ILE A 94 19.07 29.22 7.64
CA ILE A 94 19.97 28.05 7.74
C ILE A 94 20.65 28.02 9.12
N SER A 95 21.23 29.14 9.56
CA SER A 95 21.90 29.26 10.85
C SER A 95 20.91 29.11 12.02
N TYR A 96 19.67 29.61 11.88
CA TYR A 96 18.63 29.41 12.88
C TYR A 96 18.23 27.93 13.02
N ILE A 97 18.07 27.19 11.90
CA ILE A 97 17.76 25.76 11.91
C ILE A 97 18.88 24.99 12.61
N GLN A 98 20.14 25.17 12.20
CA GLN A 98 21.29 24.51 12.82
C GLN A 98 21.36 24.82 14.32
N LYS A 99 21.37 26.10 14.70
CA LYS A 99 21.50 26.53 16.10
C LYS A 99 20.34 26.05 16.99
N THR A 100 19.14 25.93 16.45
CA THR A 100 17.97 25.45 17.20
C THR A 100 18.06 23.94 17.44
N LEU A 101 18.29 23.18 16.37
CA LEU A 101 18.32 21.71 16.39
C LEU A 101 19.61 21.12 17.01
N GLU A 102 20.73 21.84 16.99
CA GLU A 102 22.01 21.40 17.59
C GLU A 102 22.16 21.80 19.07
N SER A 103 21.21 22.56 19.65
CA SER A 103 21.33 23.02 21.04
C SER A 103 21.10 21.88 22.05
N GLU A 104 21.95 21.77 23.09
CA GLU A 104 21.77 20.76 24.16
C GLU A 104 20.39 20.88 24.86
N THR A 105 19.82 22.09 24.89
CA THR A 105 18.48 22.37 25.39
C THR A 105 17.35 21.67 24.63
N PHE A 106 17.58 21.31 23.36
CA PHE A 106 16.62 20.57 22.53
C PHE A 106 16.43 19.11 23.04
N PHE A 107 17.44 18.55 23.74
CA PHE A 107 17.48 17.12 24.09
C PHE A 107 17.13 16.80 25.56
N VAL A 108 16.79 17.81 26.37
CA VAL A 108 16.32 17.60 27.76
C VAL A 108 14.94 16.93 27.77
N PRO A 109 14.62 16.00 28.69
CA PRO A 109 13.28 15.45 28.80
C PRO A 109 12.29 16.51 29.32
N SER A 110 11.15 16.66 28.65
CA SER A 110 9.97 17.26 29.28
C SER A 110 9.44 16.29 30.34
N SER A 111 9.87 16.44 31.58
CA SER A 111 9.42 15.61 32.70
C SER A 111 7.90 15.62 32.80
N ARG A 112 7.27 14.42 32.81
CA ARG A 112 5.88 14.25 33.29
C ARG A 112 5.84 14.60 34.78
N GLY A 113 5.65 15.88 35.07
CA GLY A 113 5.61 16.45 36.41
C GLY A 113 6.56 17.64 36.59
N SER A 114 5.98 18.83 36.74
CA SER A 114 6.63 20.02 37.31
C SER A 114 7.95 20.48 36.64
N VAL A 115 7.88 21.02 35.43
CA VAL A 115 8.93 21.96 34.94
C VAL A 115 8.54 23.38 35.33
N GLY A 116 9.01 23.81 36.50
CA GLY A 116 9.01 25.22 36.86
C GLY A 116 10.32 25.86 36.44
N LEU A 117 10.30 26.73 35.43
CA LEU A 117 11.26 27.84 35.28
C LEU A 117 10.74 28.89 34.27
N LYS A 118 10.27 30.01 34.84
CA LYS A 118 9.85 31.29 34.25
C LYS A 118 8.74 31.30 33.15
N PRO A 119 7.53 31.84 33.46
CA PRO A 119 6.52 32.13 32.45
C PRO A 119 6.93 33.33 31.56
N SER A 120 6.36 33.41 30.35
CA SER A 120 6.22 34.69 29.62
C SER A 120 5.12 35.51 30.30
N GLU A 121 5.34 36.81 30.45
CA GLU A 121 4.51 37.72 31.26
C GLU A 121 3.38 38.38 30.43
N ASP A 122 3.18 37.95 29.18
CA ASP A 122 2.57 38.79 28.15
C ASP A 122 1.06 38.56 27.93
N TYR A 123 0.53 37.35 28.11
CA TYR A 123 -0.89 37.03 27.82
C TYR A 123 -1.45 35.83 28.62
N THR A 124 -2.77 35.71 28.66
CA THR A 124 -3.50 34.56 29.23
C THR A 124 -4.02 33.64 28.13
N SER A 125 -3.70 32.35 28.18
CA SER A 125 -4.21 31.35 27.23
C SER A 125 -5.53 30.71 27.73
N ILE A 126 -6.56 30.77 26.88
CA ILE A 126 -7.87 30.15 27.05
C ILE A 126 -7.98 28.99 26.04
N GLU A 127 -8.24 27.79 26.54
CA GLU A 127 -8.51 26.61 25.72
C GLU A 127 -10.00 26.27 25.77
N LEU A 128 -10.63 26.10 24.61
CA LEU A 128 -12.05 25.77 24.46
C LEU A 128 -12.23 24.49 23.65
N ALA A 129 -13.11 23.60 24.10
CA ALA A 129 -13.53 22.40 23.39
C ALA A 129 -15.04 22.15 23.57
N GLY A 130 -15.71 21.71 22.52
CA GLY A 130 -17.11 21.33 22.58
C GLY A 130 -17.75 21.03 21.22
N THR A 131 -19.07 20.88 21.21
CA THR A 131 -19.86 20.70 19.99
C THR A 131 -19.93 22.00 19.18
N ASP A 132 -19.55 21.95 17.91
CA ASP A 132 -19.72 23.06 16.98
C ASP A 132 -21.20 23.34 16.73
N ARG A 133 -21.56 24.62 16.60
CA ARG A 133 -22.89 25.08 16.18
C ARG A 133 -22.80 26.43 15.49
N PRO A 134 -23.62 26.71 14.46
CA PRO A 134 -23.63 28.00 13.78
C PRO A 134 -23.74 29.16 14.77
N GLY A 135 -22.76 30.07 14.71
CA GLY A 135 -22.69 31.24 15.59
C GLY A 135 -22.04 31.03 16.96
N LEU A 136 -21.52 29.84 17.28
CA LEU A 136 -20.78 29.57 18.53
C LEU A 136 -19.60 30.53 18.71
N LEU A 137 -18.78 30.69 17.67
CA LEU A 137 -17.61 31.58 17.73
C LEU A 137 -18.03 33.03 17.96
N SER A 138 -19.12 33.48 17.31
CA SER A 138 -19.67 34.84 17.50
C SER A 138 -20.07 35.08 18.96
N GLU A 139 -20.68 34.09 19.61
CA GLU A 139 -21.09 34.16 21.02
C GLU A 139 -19.89 34.12 21.99
N VAL A 140 -18.86 33.33 21.67
CA VAL A 140 -17.58 33.32 22.42
C VAL A 140 -16.87 34.68 22.33
N CYS A 141 -16.77 35.24 21.13
CA CYS A 141 -16.15 36.55 20.89
C CYS A 141 -16.93 37.69 21.56
N ALA A 142 -18.26 37.62 21.57
CA ALA A 142 -19.10 38.57 22.30
C ALA A 142 -18.82 38.53 23.82
N VAL A 143 -18.79 37.34 24.43
CA VAL A 143 -18.48 37.19 25.87
C VAL A 143 -17.08 37.70 26.22
N LEU A 144 -16.07 37.49 25.37
CA LEU A 144 -14.73 38.05 25.59
C LEU A 144 -14.73 39.58 25.50
N THR A 145 -15.50 40.15 24.56
CA THR A 145 -15.66 41.60 24.37
C THR A 145 -16.35 42.24 25.58
N ASP A 146 -17.45 41.64 26.06
CA ASP A 146 -18.21 42.08 27.24
C ASP A 146 -17.38 42.03 28.54
N LEU A 147 -16.44 41.08 28.63
CA LEU A 147 -15.50 40.95 29.75
C LEU A 147 -14.21 41.78 29.58
N HIS A 148 -14.20 42.70 28.62
CA HIS A 148 -13.07 43.57 28.28
C HIS A 148 -11.75 42.80 28.10
N CYS A 149 -11.81 41.65 27.42
CA CYS A 149 -10.64 40.85 27.05
C CYS A 149 -10.29 41.14 25.58
N ASN A 150 -9.07 41.62 25.30
CA ASN A 150 -8.61 41.77 23.93
C ASN A 150 -8.00 40.46 23.43
N VAL A 151 -8.42 39.98 22.26
CA VAL A 151 -7.85 38.77 21.63
C VAL A 151 -6.62 39.18 20.85
N VAL A 152 -5.43 38.83 21.34
CA VAL A 152 -4.17 39.15 20.65
C VAL A 152 -3.92 38.20 19.49
N ASN A 153 -4.11 36.91 19.77
CA ASN A 153 -3.90 35.80 18.85
C ASN A 153 -4.97 34.73 19.13
N ALA A 154 -5.56 34.13 18.10
CA ALA A 154 -6.43 32.98 18.28
C ALA A 154 -6.31 32.02 17.10
N GLU A 155 -6.52 30.74 17.36
CA GLU A 155 -6.63 29.73 16.32
C GLU A 155 -7.80 28.80 16.65
N ILE A 156 -8.67 28.56 15.67
CA ILE A 156 -9.93 27.80 15.81
C ILE A 156 -10.04 26.80 14.67
N TRP A 157 -10.35 25.54 14.97
CA TRP A 157 -10.66 24.48 14.00
C TRP A 157 -12.07 23.93 14.26
N THR A 158 -12.78 23.49 13.21
CA THR A 158 -14.03 22.70 13.33
C THR A 158 -14.02 21.46 12.41
N HIS A 159 -14.34 20.29 12.97
CA HIS A 159 -14.38 18.99 12.27
C HIS A 159 -15.43 18.09 12.94
N ASN A 160 -16.17 17.27 12.18
CA ASN A 160 -17.21 16.36 12.68
C ASN A 160 -18.16 16.93 13.76
N ALA A 161 -18.64 18.16 13.56
CA ALA A 161 -19.48 18.91 14.51
C ALA A 161 -18.83 19.11 15.91
N ARG A 162 -17.50 19.11 15.99
CA ARG A 162 -16.69 19.53 17.14
C ARG A 162 -15.92 20.79 16.80
N ALA A 163 -15.68 21.62 17.80
CA ALA A 163 -14.93 22.86 17.71
C ALA A 163 -13.86 22.90 18.80
N ALA A 164 -12.64 23.26 18.42
CA ALA A 164 -11.54 23.53 19.33
C ALA A 164 -10.98 24.93 19.06
N ALA A 165 -10.65 25.67 20.12
CA ALA A 165 -10.01 26.98 20.01
C ALA A 165 -8.94 27.19 21.07
N VAL A 166 -7.81 27.77 20.67
CA VAL A 166 -6.76 28.30 21.56
C VAL A 166 -6.75 29.81 21.36
N VAL A 167 -7.12 30.55 22.40
CA VAL A 167 -7.32 32.01 22.36
C VAL A 167 -6.40 32.66 23.38
N HIS A 168 -5.50 33.53 22.93
CA HIS A 168 -4.61 34.30 23.80
C HIS A 168 -5.23 35.67 24.02
N VAL A 169 -5.59 35.96 25.28
CA VAL A 169 -6.24 37.20 25.68
C VAL A 169 -5.36 38.05 26.57
N THR A 170 -5.50 39.36 26.43
CA THR A 170 -4.97 40.36 27.36
C THR A 170 -6.12 41.17 27.94
N ASP A 171 -5.88 41.87 29.04
CA ASP A 171 -6.82 42.86 29.55
C ASP A 171 -6.92 44.05 28.58
N GLY A 172 -8.13 44.41 28.14
CA GLY A 172 -8.36 45.55 27.25
C GLY A 172 -7.92 46.91 27.82
N THR A 173 -7.69 47.00 29.15
CA THR A 173 -7.21 48.23 29.80
C THR A 173 -5.70 48.29 30.02
N THR A 174 -5.08 47.20 30.49
CA THR A 174 -3.63 47.17 30.79
C THR A 174 -2.77 46.58 29.67
N ARG A 175 -3.38 45.83 28.73
CA ARG A 175 -2.73 45.02 27.69
C ARG A 175 -1.77 43.94 28.20
N CYS A 176 -1.84 43.61 29.49
CA CYS A 176 -1.07 42.52 30.11
C CYS A 176 -1.92 41.24 30.25
N ALA A 177 -1.30 40.16 30.70
CA ALA A 177 -1.98 38.94 31.12
C ALA A 177 -3.02 39.22 32.23
N ILE A 178 -4.13 38.48 32.19
CA ILE A 178 -5.20 38.55 33.19
C ILE A 178 -4.82 37.63 34.35
N GLU A 179 -4.28 38.20 35.42
CA GLU A 179 -3.85 37.43 36.61
C GLU A 179 -4.94 37.26 37.69
N ASP A 180 -5.98 38.11 37.72
CA ASP A 180 -7.00 38.06 38.78
C ASP A 180 -7.79 36.73 38.75
N PRO A 181 -7.67 35.87 39.78
CA PRO A 181 -8.36 34.58 39.82
C PRO A 181 -9.89 34.72 39.86
N LYS A 182 -10.44 35.85 40.32
CA LYS A 182 -11.90 36.09 40.31
C LYS A 182 -12.40 36.41 38.90
N ARG A 183 -11.73 37.30 38.17
CA ARG A 183 -12.01 37.57 36.75
C ARG A 183 -11.83 36.32 35.89
N LEU A 184 -10.75 35.57 36.09
CA LEU A 184 -10.51 34.28 35.42
C LEU A 184 -11.63 33.25 35.70
N SER A 185 -12.09 33.15 36.95
CA SER A 185 -13.23 32.29 37.32
C SER A 185 -14.53 32.72 36.63
N THR A 186 -14.77 34.04 36.52
CA THR A 186 -15.94 34.60 35.82
C THR A 186 -15.90 34.32 34.32
N ILE A 187 -14.75 34.56 33.67
CA ILE A 187 -14.50 34.22 32.25
C ILE A 187 -14.77 32.73 32.01
N LYS A 188 -14.16 31.86 32.83
CA LYS A 188 -14.39 30.40 32.77
C LYS A 188 -15.85 30.04 32.92
N LYS A 189 -16.57 30.62 33.87
CA LYS A 189 -18.00 30.34 34.10
C LYS A 189 -18.87 30.75 32.90
N MET A 190 -18.64 31.95 32.34
CA MET A 190 -19.43 32.45 31.22
C MET A 190 -19.17 31.65 29.93
N LEU A 191 -17.91 31.38 29.58
CA LEU A 191 -17.57 30.58 28.40
C LEU A 191 -18.06 29.12 28.53
N CYS A 192 -17.96 28.51 29.72
CA CYS A 192 -18.58 27.21 29.99
C CYS A 192 -20.09 27.21 29.77
N ASN A 193 -20.80 28.31 30.05
CA ASN A 193 -22.25 28.38 29.81
C ASN A 193 -22.58 28.45 28.32
N VAL A 194 -21.80 29.20 27.51
CA VAL A 194 -21.98 29.27 26.04
C VAL A 194 -21.74 27.91 25.38
N LEU A 195 -20.72 27.17 25.83
CA LEU A 195 -20.41 25.83 25.34
C LEU A 195 -21.43 24.75 25.79
N LYS A 196 -22.13 24.95 26.91
CA LYS A 196 -23.17 24.03 27.44
C LYS A 196 -24.56 24.26 26.84
N GLY A 197 -24.68 24.94 25.70
CA GLY A 197 -25.95 25.38 25.12
C GLY A 197 -26.94 24.28 24.68
N ASN A 198 -26.60 22.99 24.81
CA ASN A 198 -27.47 21.84 24.57
C ASN A 198 -27.27 20.78 25.67
N ASN A 199 -28.28 19.92 25.88
CA ASN A 199 -28.42 19.00 27.02
C ASN A 199 -27.36 17.87 27.15
N ASP A 200 -26.29 17.85 26.33
CA ASP A 200 -25.23 16.85 26.40
C ASP A 200 -24.25 17.12 27.56
N LEU A 201 -24.56 16.52 28.70
CA LEU A 201 -23.88 16.68 30.00
C LEU A 201 -22.39 16.27 30.07
N LYS A 202 -21.72 15.92 28.96
CA LYS A 202 -20.41 15.19 28.98
C LYS A 202 -19.23 15.81 28.22
N THR A 203 -19.41 16.81 27.34
CA THR A 203 -18.35 17.16 26.35
C THR A 203 -17.74 18.56 26.46
N ALA A 204 -18.47 19.60 26.88
CA ALA A 204 -17.91 20.96 26.95
C ALA A 204 -16.79 21.11 28.01
N LYS A 205 -15.56 21.42 27.57
CA LYS A 205 -14.38 21.64 28.43
C LYS A 205 -13.76 23.01 28.17
N MET A 206 -13.38 23.69 29.26
CA MET A 206 -12.60 24.93 29.21
C MET A 206 -11.48 24.88 30.25
N THR A 207 -10.25 25.13 29.78
CA THR A 207 -9.03 25.11 30.59
C THR A 207 -8.35 26.46 30.51
N LEU A 208 -7.82 26.91 31.65
CA LEU A 208 -6.91 28.04 31.74
C LEU A 208 -5.54 27.43 31.96
N SER A 209 -4.67 27.56 30.97
CA SER A 209 -3.32 27.00 30.99
C SER A 209 -2.32 28.09 31.38
N PRO A 210 -1.35 27.83 32.29
CA PRO A 210 -0.19 28.68 32.42
C PRO A 210 0.55 28.78 31.07
N PRO A 211 1.27 29.87 30.78
CA PRO A 211 2.02 30.01 29.54
C PRO A 211 3.16 28.99 29.47
N GLY A 212 2.89 27.87 28.81
CA GLY A 212 3.86 26.84 28.44
C GLY A 212 4.15 26.89 26.94
N PHE A 213 5.38 26.53 26.56
CA PHE A 213 5.86 26.54 25.17
C PHE A 213 5.28 25.40 24.30
N THR A 214 3.95 25.21 24.31
CA THR A 214 3.26 24.33 23.35
C THR A 214 2.79 25.12 22.14
N HIS A 215 3.28 24.76 20.95
CA HIS A 215 2.85 25.36 19.68
C HIS A 215 1.32 25.31 19.52
N ARG A 216 0.69 26.42 19.07
CA ARG A 216 -0.79 26.58 19.03
C ARG A 216 -1.47 25.45 18.25
N GLU A 217 -0.96 25.16 17.05
CA GLU A 217 -1.49 24.13 16.16
C GLU A 217 -1.40 22.72 16.81
N ARG A 218 -0.28 22.43 17.48
CA ARG A 218 -0.07 21.18 18.23
C ARG A 218 -1.02 21.08 19.42
N ARG A 219 -1.31 22.20 20.08
CA ARG A 219 -2.26 22.24 21.20
C ARG A 219 -3.70 22.04 20.74
N LEU A 220 -4.10 22.61 19.61
CA LEU A 220 -5.40 22.34 18.98
C LEU A 220 -5.55 20.88 18.56
N HIS A 221 -4.50 20.29 18.00
CA HIS A 221 -4.46 18.87 17.66
C HIS A 221 -4.82 17.98 18.86
N GLN A 222 -4.17 18.24 20.01
CA GLN A 222 -4.44 17.55 21.28
C GLN A 222 -5.86 17.79 21.81
N ILE A 223 -6.38 19.02 21.69
CA ILE A 223 -7.72 19.36 22.14
C ILE A 223 -8.76 18.60 21.30
N MET A 224 -8.65 18.61 19.97
CA MET A 224 -9.55 17.88 19.07
C MET A 224 -9.54 16.37 19.34
N PHE A 225 -8.35 15.77 19.43
CA PHE A 225 -8.20 14.36 19.78
C PHE A 225 -8.83 14.01 21.14
N ALA A 226 -8.61 14.84 22.18
CA ALA A 226 -9.21 14.67 23.50
C ALA A 226 -10.72 14.95 23.56
N ASP A 227 -11.27 15.62 22.55
CA ASP A 227 -12.70 15.87 22.36
C ASP A 227 -13.40 14.81 21.49
N ARG A 228 -12.60 13.96 20.81
CA ARG A 228 -13.00 12.82 19.96
C ARG A 228 -13.70 13.21 18.65
N ASP A 229 -13.15 14.19 17.95
CA ASP A 229 -13.61 14.57 16.60
C ASP A 229 -13.52 13.42 15.57
N TYR A 230 -12.63 12.44 15.78
CA TYR A 230 -12.53 11.24 14.94
C TYR A 230 -13.74 10.28 15.05
N GLU A 231 -14.58 10.38 16.09
CA GLU A 231 -15.79 9.55 16.22
C GLU A 231 -16.91 10.07 15.29
N LYS A 232 -17.13 9.39 14.15
CA LYS A 232 -18.18 9.73 13.18
C LYS A 232 -19.58 9.57 13.81
N VAL A 233 -20.20 10.68 14.21
CA VAL A 233 -21.57 10.70 14.77
C VAL A 233 -22.57 10.27 13.71
N GLY A 234 -23.33 9.20 14.00
CA GLY A 234 -24.24 8.57 13.05
C GLY A 234 -25.25 9.52 12.42
N ARG A 235 -25.08 9.79 11.13
CA ARG A 235 -26.17 10.12 10.21
C ARG A 235 -26.41 8.90 9.33
N ALA A 236 -27.69 8.64 9.07
CA ALA A 236 -28.16 7.44 8.38
C ALA A 236 -27.61 7.33 6.95
N GLU A 237 -27.73 6.12 6.42
CA GLU A 237 -27.45 5.72 5.05
C GLU A 237 -28.26 6.57 4.05
N GLU A 238 -27.65 7.64 3.54
CA GLU A 238 -28.01 8.24 2.26
C GLU A 238 -26.80 8.15 1.32
N GLU A 239 -26.72 7.03 0.60
CA GLU A 239 -25.77 6.84 -0.49
C GLU A 239 -26.11 7.76 -1.68
N ASN A 240 -25.71 9.03 -1.60
CA ASN A 240 -25.58 9.85 -2.82
C ASN A 240 -24.25 9.50 -3.50
N SER A 241 -24.37 8.99 -4.72
CA SER A 241 -23.34 8.22 -5.44
C SER A 241 -22.33 9.06 -6.21
N GLU A 242 -21.96 10.24 -5.70
CA GLU A 242 -20.95 11.10 -6.32
C GLU A 242 -19.76 11.40 -5.39
N ASP A 243 -18.57 11.13 -5.93
CA ASP A 243 -17.24 11.45 -5.43
C ASP A 243 -16.62 10.68 -4.24
N LYS A 244 -16.45 9.36 -4.42
CA LYS A 244 -15.48 8.55 -3.64
C LYS A 244 -14.00 8.91 -3.90
N SER A 245 -13.66 9.88 -4.78
CA SER A 245 -12.25 10.22 -5.10
C SER A 245 -11.62 11.27 -4.18
N SER A 246 -12.40 11.85 -3.27
CA SER A 246 -11.99 12.97 -2.40
C SER A 246 -11.51 12.57 -1.00
N ARG A 247 -11.81 11.36 -0.53
CA ARG A 247 -11.45 10.87 0.82
C ARG A 247 -9.99 10.40 0.88
N PRO A 248 -9.31 10.58 2.02
CA PRO A 248 -7.98 9.99 2.23
C PRO A 248 -8.09 8.46 2.31
N ASP A 249 -7.20 7.78 1.61
CA ASP A 249 -7.04 6.32 1.63
C ASP A 249 -5.97 5.99 2.68
N VAL A 250 -6.39 5.60 3.88
CA VAL A 250 -5.53 5.27 5.03
C VAL A 250 -5.63 3.77 5.29
N ASN A 251 -4.57 3.03 4.98
CA ASN A 251 -4.49 1.59 5.23
C ASN A 251 -3.48 1.33 6.35
N VAL A 252 -3.96 0.70 7.42
CA VAL A 252 -3.13 0.27 8.56
C VAL A 252 -2.96 -1.24 8.47
N LEU A 253 -1.75 -1.67 8.17
CA LEU A 253 -1.37 -3.06 7.92
C LEU A 253 -0.39 -3.54 9.00
N ASP A 254 -0.81 -4.51 9.80
CA ASP A 254 0.06 -5.05 10.85
C ASP A 254 1.08 -6.03 10.28
N CYS A 255 2.37 -5.66 10.37
CA CYS A 255 3.47 -6.50 9.92
C CYS A 255 3.99 -7.36 11.08
N ILE A 256 3.25 -8.45 11.33
CA ILE A 256 3.50 -9.49 12.35
C ILE A 256 4.94 -10.09 12.26
N GLU A 257 5.67 -9.89 11.16
CA GLU A 257 7.04 -10.36 11.00
C GLU A 257 8.15 -9.50 11.62
N ARG A 258 7.88 -8.23 11.98
CA ARG A 258 8.93 -7.27 12.38
C ARG A 258 8.53 -6.35 13.56
N ASP A 259 7.51 -6.77 14.30
CA ASP A 259 6.96 -6.08 15.48
C ASP A 259 6.63 -4.60 15.24
N TYR A 260 6.13 -4.25 14.05
CA TYR A 260 5.67 -2.91 13.72
C TYR A 260 4.36 -2.94 12.93
N THR A 261 3.62 -1.84 12.99
CA THR A 261 2.45 -1.60 12.14
C THR A 261 2.86 -0.65 11.02
N VAL A 262 2.50 -0.97 9.78
CA VAL A 262 2.74 -0.11 8.61
C VAL A 262 1.48 0.68 8.32
N ILE A 263 1.61 1.99 8.26
CA ILE A 263 0.57 2.92 7.87
C ILE A 263 0.92 3.42 6.47
N THR A 264 0.12 3.07 5.46
CA THR A 264 0.18 3.69 4.14
C THR A 264 -0.98 4.67 3.99
N MET A 265 -0.69 5.88 3.53
CA MET A 265 -1.69 6.92 3.31
C MET A 265 -1.51 7.57 1.96
N ARG A 266 -2.63 7.72 1.25
CA ARG A 266 -2.72 8.50 0.02
C ARG A 266 -3.81 9.55 0.17
N SER A 267 -3.46 10.81 -0.02
CA SER A 267 -4.38 11.95 0.13
C SER A 267 -3.98 13.10 -0.79
N LYS A 268 -4.86 14.10 -0.96
CA LYS A 268 -4.50 15.35 -1.65
C LYS A 268 -3.33 16.01 -0.91
N ASP A 269 -2.27 16.38 -1.65
CA ASP A 269 -1.11 17.03 -1.04
C ASP A 269 -1.48 18.42 -0.51
N ARG A 270 -0.92 18.79 0.66
CA ARG A 270 -1.15 20.09 1.28
C ARG A 270 -0.02 20.48 2.24
N PRO A 271 0.22 21.79 2.46
CA PRO A 271 1.12 22.26 3.51
C PRO A 271 0.79 21.65 4.88
N LYS A 272 1.83 21.43 5.69
CA LYS A 272 1.76 20.89 7.06
C LYS A 272 1.17 19.47 7.21
N LEU A 273 0.92 18.75 6.11
CA LEU A 273 0.35 17.39 6.16
C LEU A 273 1.20 16.44 7.02
N LEU A 274 2.53 16.40 6.81
CA LEU A 274 3.44 15.58 7.61
C LEU A 274 3.39 15.91 9.11
N PHE A 275 3.29 17.21 9.46
CA PHE A 275 3.19 17.66 10.83
C PHE A 275 1.92 17.15 11.52
N ASP A 276 0.76 17.21 10.84
CA ASP A 276 -0.51 16.74 11.39
C ASP A 276 -0.50 15.22 11.65
N ILE A 277 0.08 14.45 10.73
CA ILE A 277 0.26 12.99 10.91
C ILE A 277 1.18 12.70 12.09
N VAL A 278 2.37 13.29 12.14
CA VAL A 278 3.35 13.01 13.22
C VAL A 278 2.81 13.47 14.58
N CYS A 279 2.03 14.56 14.63
CA CYS A 279 1.26 14.93 15.83
C CYS A 279 0.30 13.81 16.24
N THR A 280 -0.48 13.27 15.31
CA THR A 280 -1.46 12.20 15.58
C THR A 280 -0.80 10.94 16.12
N LEU A 281 0.27 10.47 15.46
CA LEU A 281 1.01 9.30 15.91
C LEU A 281 1.61 9.52 17.30
N THR A 282 2.20 10.69 17.56
CA THR A 282 2.81 11.00 18.86
C THR A 282 1.76 11.16 19.98
N ASP A 283 0.63 11.84 19.71
CA ASP A 283 -0.46 12.00 20.68
C ASP A 283 -1.14 10.65 21.01
N MET A 284 -1.19 9.73 20.04
CA MET A 284 -1.60 8.33 20.22
C MET A 284 -0.51 7.43 20.83
N GLN A 285 0.66 7.98 21.21
CA GLN A 285 1.80 7.26 21.80
C GLN A 285 2.43 6.19 20.88
N TYR A 286 2.43 6.44 19.57
CA TYR A 286 3.25 5.70 18.60
C TYR A 286 4.56 6.44 18.26
N VAL A 287 5.60 5.66 17.97
CA VAL A 287 6.93 6.08 17.54
C VAL A 287 7.14 5.62 16.10
N VAL A 288 7.50 6.56 15.22
CA VAL A 288 7.89 6.26 13.84
C VAL A 288 9.33 5.74 13.84
N PHE A 289 9.51 4.48 13.45
CA PHE A 289 10.82 3.82 13.36
C PHE A 289 11.45 3.97 11.97
N HIS A 290 10.62 3.91 10.94
CA HIS A 290 10.95 4.26 9.57
C HIS A 290 9.81 5.05 8.95
N GLY A 291 10.14 5.96 8.04
CA GLY A 291 9.14 6.75 7.33
C GLY A 291 9.62 7.17 5.96
N VAL A 292 8.73 7.10 4.97
CA VAL A 292 8.98 7.53 3.60
C VAL A 292 7.85 8.45 3.19
N VAL A 293 8.18 9.72 2.95
CA VAL A 293 7.24 10.77 2.57
C VAL A 293 7.56 11.23 1.16
N HIS A 294 6.57 11.23 0.27
CA HIS A 294 6.65 11.77 -1.07
C HIS A 294 5.43 12.65 -1.35
N THR A 295 5.63 13.97 -1.43
CA THR A 295 4.58 14.91 -1.84
C THR A 295 4.67 15.18 -3.35
N GLY A 296 3.66 14.78 -4.12
CA GLY A 296 3.51 15.15 -5.51
C GLY A 296 2.60 16.38 -5.67
N ARG A 297 2.63 17.04 -6.83
CA ARG A 297 1.89 18.31 -7.10
C ARG A 297 0.36 18.29 -6.87
N MET A 298 -0.24 17.12 -6.63
CA MET A 298 -1.68 16.95 -6.36
C MET A 298 -1.99 15.87 -5.32
N GLU A 299 -1.09 14.91 -5.09
CA GLU A 299 -1.28 13.80 -4.15
C GLU A 299 0.00 13.57 -3.34
N ALA A 300 -0.16 13.35 -2.03
CA ALA A 300 0.90 12.91 -1.14
C ALA A 300 0.76 11.42 -0.85
N TYR A 301 1.87 10.69 -0.99
CA TYR A 301 2.03 9.31 -0.55
C TYR A 301 2.95 9.29 0.68
N GLN A 302 2.48 8.67 1.74
CA GLN A 302 3.20 8.56 3.01
C GLN A 302 3.13 7.14 3.52
N GLU A 303 4.28 6.60 3.92
CA GLU A 303 4.43 5.26 4.47
C GLU A 303 5.21 5.34 5.77
N PHE A 304 4.59 4.97 6.89
CA PHE A 304 5.19 5.00 8.22
C PHE A 304 5.18 3.63 8.88
N TYR A 305 6.31 3.30 9.50
CA TYR A 305 6.53 2.08 10.25
C TYR A 305 6.50 2.45 11.73
N ILE A 306 5.43 2.09 12.44
CA ILE A 306 5.17 2.55 13.80
C ILE A 306 5.19 1.42 14.84
N ARG A 307 5.54 1.77 16.08
CA ARG A 307 5.35 0.95 17.29
C ARG A 307 4.77 1.81 18.40
N HIS A 308 3.97 1.25 19.31
CA HIS A 308 3.57 1.95 20.52
C HIS A 308 4.81 2.25 21.39
N VAL A 309 4.74 3.23 22.29
CA VAL A 309 5.83 3.56 23.24
C VAL A 309 6.23 2.36 24.11
N ASP A 310 5.31 1.43 24.34
CA ASP A 310 5.55 0.17 25.05
C ASP A 310 6.27 -0.90 24.19
N GLY A 311 6.65 -0.57 22.95
CA GLY A 311 7.35 -1.45 22.00
C GLY A 311 6.47 -2.37 21.16
N LEU A 312 5.16 -2.43 21.43
CA LEU A 312 4.21 -3.32 20.76
C LEU A 312 3.65 -2.71 19.47
N PRO A 313 3.33 -3.51 18.43
CA PRO A 313 2.53 -3.07 17.28
C PRO A 313 1.04 -2.85 17.68
N VAL A 314 0.24 -2.29 16.76
CA VAL A 314 -1.22 -2.20 16.92
C VAL A 314 -1.79 -3.62 17.08
N SER A 315 -2.57 -3.82 18.13
CA SER A 315 -2.85 -5.16 18.68
C SER A 315 -4.29 -5.63 18.48
N SER A 316 -5.22 -4.72 18.16
CA SER A 316 -6.64 -5.05 18.04
C SER A 316 -7.33 -4.27 16.93
N GLU A 317 -8.37 -4.85 16.32
CA GLU A 317 -9.13 -4.19 15.25
C GLU A 317 -9.76 -2.86 15.71
N ALA A 318 -10.16 -2.76 16.98
CA ALA A 318 -10.70 -1.53 17.56
C ALA A 318 -9.64 -0.45 17.83
N GLU A 319 -8.37 -0.85 17.94
CA GLU A 319 -7.21 0.06 17.99
C GLU A 319 -6.82 0.48 16.57
N ARG A 320 -6.80 -0.46 15.62
CA ARG A 320 -6.54 -0.21 14.19
C ARG A 320 -7.57 0.76 13.59
N GLU A 321 -8.86 0.49 13.80
CA GLU A 321 -9.96 1.37 13.39
C GLU A 321 -9.83 2.76 14.03
N ARG A 322 -9.40 2.84 15.29
CA ARG A 322 -9.13 4.14 15.94
C ARG A 322 -7.94 4.86 15.30
N VAL A 323 -6.85 4.17 14.97
CA VAL A 323 -5.70 4.75 14.27
C VAL A 323 -6.12 5.26 12.90
N MET A 324 -6.88 4.48 12.13
CA MET A 324 -7.45 4.91 10.84
C MET A 324 -8.32 6.16 11.01
N GLN A 325 -9.32 6.14 11.90
CA GLN A 325 -10.20 7.29 12.16
C GLN A 325 -9.45 8.55 12.62
N CYS A 326 -8.43 8.40 13.47
CA CYS A 326 -7.63 9.53 13.94
C CYS A 326 -6.78 10.15 12.83
N LEU A 327 -6.20 9.31 11.95
CA LEU A 327 -5.42 9.77 10.80
C LEU A 327 -6.29 10.36 9.70
N GLU A 328 -7.44 9.75 9.37
CA GLU A 328 -8.45 10.33 8.49
C GLU A 328 -8.87 11.73 8.98
N ALA A 329 -9.25 11.85 10.26
CA ALA A 329 -9.61 13.13 10.86
C ALA A 329 -8.45 14.15 10.80
N ALA A 330 -7.22 13.74 11.10
CA ALA A 330 -6.04 14.61 11.01
C ALA A 330 -5.78 15.14 9.59
N ILE A 331 -5.97 14.30 8.57
CA ILE A 331 -5.88 14.72 7.17
C ILE A 331 -7.02 15.71 6.85
N GLU A 332 -8.26 15.34 7.18
CA GLU A 332 -9.50 16.07 6.87
C GLU A 332 -9.60 17.46 7.52
N ARG A 333 -9.15 17.62 8.79
CA ARG A 333 -9.18 18.89 9.56
C ARG A 333 -8.68 20.11 8.78
N ARG A 334 -7.75 19.91 7.84
CA ARG A 334 -7.17 20.96 6.98
C ARG A 334 -7.29 20.67 5.48
N ALA A 335 -8.00 19.60 5.07
CA ALA A 335 -8.22 19.26 3.66
C ALA A 335 -9.55 19.80 3.09
N SER A 336 -10.34 20.52 3.89
CA SER A 336 -11.63 21.08 3.46
C SER A 336 -11.48 21.99 2.24
N GLU A 337 -12.34 21.81 1.24
CA GLU A 337 -12.46 22.66 0.03
C GLU A 337 -13.15 24.01 0.33
N ALA A 338 -12.81 24.60 1.47
CA ALA A 338 -13.35 25.85 1.98
C ALA A 338 -12.73 27.05 1.26
N LEU A 339 -13.53 28.10 1.11
CA LEU A 339 -13.08 29.38 0.58
C LEU A 339 -12.16 30.05 1.62
N GLU A 340 -10.93 30.38 1.21
CA GLU A 340 -10.00 31.18 2.00
C GLU A 340 -10.36 32.66 1.89
N LEU A 341 -10.57 33.34 3.03
CA LEU A 341 -10.82 34.78 3.15
C LEU A 341 -9.74 35.41 4.04
N GLU A 342 -8.87 36.23 3.46
CA GLU A 342 -7.87 37.02 4.19
C GLU A 342 -8.43 38.43 4.47
N LEU A 343 -8.39 38.86 5.73
CA LEU A 343 -8.82 40.19 6.19
C LEU A 343 -7.66 40.96 6.82
N TYR A 344 -7.51 42.22 6.42
CA TYR A 344 -6.50 43.13 6.96
C TYR A 344 -7.15 44.47 7.35
N THR A 345 -7.05 44.86 8.62
CA THR A 345 -7.65 46.08 9.18
C THR A 345 -6.95 46.54 10.48
N GLU A 346 -7.32 47.69 11.04
CA GLU A 346 -6.82 48.14 12.34
C GLU A 346 -7.46 47.33 13.49
N ASP A 347 -6.68 46.85 14.46
CA ASP A 347 -7.22 46.09 15.58
C ASP A 347 -8.05 46.97 16.52
N ARG A 348 -9.21 46.45 16.94
CA ARG A 348 -10.08 47.07 17.94
C ARG A 348 -10.80 46.02 18.77
N VAL A 349 -11.00 46.33 20.05
CA VAL A 349 -11.83 45.52 20.96
C VAL A 349 -13.22 45.31 20.32
N GLY A 350 -13.61 44.05 20.13
CA GLY A 350 -14.87 43.66 19.49
C GLY A 350 -14.82 43.43 17.97
N LEU A 351 -13.71 43.73 17.28
CA LEU A 351 -13.57 43.51 15.82
C LEU A 351 -13.96 42.09 15.39
N LEU A 352 -13.37 41.09 16.07
CA LEU A 352 -13.62 39.69 15.79
C LEU A 352 -15.09 39.30 16.05
N SER A 353 -15.76 39.94 17.01
CA SER A 353 -17.19 39.75 17.26
C SER A 353 -18.07 40.33 16.14
N ASP A 354 -17.69 41.46 15.54
CA ASP A 354 -18.38 42.02 14.37
C ASP A 354 -18.22 41.11 13.14
N ILE A 355 -17.00 40.68 12.84
CA ILE A 355 -16.70 39.82 11.66
C ILE A 355 -17.40 38.47 11.77
N THR A 356 -17.29 37.81 12.92
CA THR A 356 -17.94 36.50 13.15
C THR A 356 -19.46 36.61 13.26
N ARG A 357 -20.02 37.80 13.56
CA ARG A 357 -21.46 38.08 13.39
C ARG A 357 -21.83 38.22 11.91
N ILE A 358 -21.05 38.94 11.11
CA ILE A 358 -21.27 39.08 9.65
C ILE A 358 -21.28 37.71 8.95
N PHE A 359 -20.34 36.81 9.29
CA PHE A 359 -20.35 35.45 8.74
C PHE A 359 -21.59 34.66 9.14
N ARG A 360 -22.03 34.75 10.41
CA ARG A 360 -23.27 34.13 10.90
C ARG A 360 -24.52 34.67 10.17
N GLU A 361 -24.58 35.99 9.94
CA GLU A 361 -25.69 36.66 9.23
C GLU A 361 -25.76 36.30 7.74
N ASN A 362 -24.64 35.96 7.11
CA ASN A 362 -24.56 35.49 5.72
C ASN A 362 -24.56 33.95 5.60
N SER A 363 -24.99 33.22 6.64
CA SER A 363 -25.06 31.75 6.67
C SER A 363 -23.74 31.03 6.37
N LEU A 364 -22.60 31.57 6.82
CA LEU A 364 -21.30 30.92 6.67
C LEU A 364 -20.86 30.20 7.94
N CYS A 365 -20.32 29.01 7.75
CA CYS A 365 -19.65 28.21 8.79
C CYS A 365 -18.14 28.35 8.65
N ILE A 366 -17.46 28.55 9.77
CA ILE A 366 -15.99 28.70 9.84
C ILE A 366 -15.38 27.32 10.11
N LYS A 367 -14.61 26.80 9.14
CA LYS A 367 -13.88 25.54 9.26
C LYS A 367 -12.54 25.71 9.96
N ARG A 368 -11.85 26.81 9.66
CA ARG A 368 -10.63 27.22 10.36
C ARG A 368 -10.57 28.75 10.43
N ALA A 369 -10.03 29.27 11.52
CA ALA A 369 -9.65 30.68 11.63
C ALA A 369 -8.26 30.81 12.25
N GLU A 370 -7.42 31.62 11.64
CA GLU A 370 -6.09 32.01 12.12
C GLU A 370 -6.13 33.54 12.33
N ILE A 371 -6.12 33.97 13.59
CA ILE A 371 -6.31 35.37 14.02
C ILE A 371 -5.00 35.85 14.63
N SER A 372 -4.52 37.00 14.15
CA SER A 372 -3.24 37.56 14.60
C SER A 372 -3.21 39.08 14.61
N THR A 373 -2.62 39.64 15.66
CA THR A 373 -2.46 41.09 15.82
C THR A 373 -0.99 41.47 15.76
N GLU A 374 -0.56 42.12 14.68
CA GLU A 374 0.81 42.58 14.48
C GLU A 374 0.85 44.11 14.37
N GLY A 375 1.62 44.78 15.25
CA GLY A 375 1.83 46.23 15.18
C GLY A 375 0.58 47.10 15.37
N GLY A 376 -0.49 46.55 15.98
CA GLY A 376 -1.79 47.24 16.13
C GLY A 376 -2.79 46.97 15.01
N LYS A 377 -2.45 46.11 14.05
CA LYS A 377 -3.35 45.70 12.95
C LYS A 377 -3.74 44.23 13.08
N ALA A 378 -5.01 43.96 12.82
CA ALA A 378 -5.54 42.62 12.72
C ALA A 378 -5.27 42.05 11.32
N LYS A 379 -4.71 40.85 11.28
CA LYS A 379 -4.48 40.04 10.09
C LYS A 379 -5.09 38.67 10.35
N ASP A 380 -6.31 38.50 9.85
CA ASP A 380 -7.14 37.34 10.13
C ASP A 380 -7.39 36.54 8.85
N ILE A 381 -7.26 35.22 8.91
CA ILE A 381 -7.51 34.31 7.80
C ILE A 381 -8.63 33.36 8.20
N PHE A 382 -9.72 33.35 7.44
CA PHE A 382 -10.90 32.52 7.68
C PHE A 382 -11.10 31.55 6.51
N TYR A 383 -11.29 30.27 6.82
CA TYR A 383 -11.67 29.24 5.86
C TYR A 383 -13.14 28.92 6.06
N VAL A 384 -13.98 29.29 5.09
CA VAL A 384 -15.44 29.28 5.22
C VAL A 384 -16.13 28.37 4.21
N THR A 385 -17.22 27.75 4.65
CA THR A 385 -18.17 26.99 3.81
C THR A 385 -19.59 27.52 4.04
N ASP A 386 -20.53 27.14 3.18
CA ASP A 386 -21.95 27.27 3.50
C ASP A 386 -22.35 26.40 4.72
N VAL A 387 -23.52 26.64 5.32
CA VAL A 387 -24.10 25.79 6.39
C VAL A 387 -24.24 24.32 6.00
N THR A 388 -24.38 24.02 4.70
CA THR A 388 -24.43 22.65 4.18
C THR A 388 -23.05 21.99 4.01
N GLY A 389 -21.95 22.72 4.22
CA GLY A 389 -20.58 22.27 3.98
C GLY A 389 -20.07 22.46 2.55
N ASN A 390 -20.91 23.00 1.66
CA ASN A 390 -20.60 23.26 0.25
C ASN A 390 -19.74 24.52 0.03
N PRO A 391 -19.08 24.66 -1.13
CA PRO A 391 -18.38 25.88 -1.53
C PRO A 391 -19.32 27.11 -1.59
N VAL A 392 -18.81 28.26 -1.17
CA VAL A 392 -19.59 29.51 -0.98
C VAL A 392 -19.91 30.20 -2.30
N ASP A 393 -21.18 30.56 -2.54
CA ASP A 393 -21.58 31.37 -3.71
C ASP A 393 -20.78 32.70 -3.76
N PRO A 394 -20.07 33.01 -4.87
CA PRO A 394 -19.41 34.31 -5.07
C PRO A 394 -20.27 35.54 -4.74
N ARG A 395 -21.59 35.48 -4.92
CA ARG A 395 -22.51 36.58 -4.56
C ARG A 395 -22.52 36.91 -3.07
N THR A 396 -22.32 35.89 -2.22
CA THR A 396 -22.24 36.04 -0.76
C THR A 396 -20.93 36.73 -0.36
N ILE A 397 -19.83 36.45 -1.07
CA ILE A 397 -18.53 37.13 -0.86
C ILE A 397 -18.67 38.65 -1.09
N ASP A 398 -19.36 39.06 -2.15
CA ASP A 398 -19.57 40.48 -2.45
C ASP A 398 -20.58 41.16 -1.52
N SER A 399 -21.45 40.41 -0.84
CA SER A 399 -22.26 40.92 0.29
C SER A 399 -21.37 41.23 1.50
N ILE A 400 -20.53 40.27 1.88
CA ILE A 400 -19.61 40.36 3.01
C ILE A 400 -18.61 41.49 2.83
N ARG A 401 -18.01 41.64 1.64
CA ARG A 401 -17.12 42.78 1.30
C ARG A 401 -17.78 44.13 1.54
N ARG A 402 -19.05 44.29 1.14
CA ARG A 402 -19.80 45.53 1.37
C ARG A 402 -20.06 45.75 2.85
N GLN A 403 -20.51 44.74 3.60
CA GLN A 403 -20.79 44.89 5.04
C GLN A 403 -19.53 45.21 5.85
N ILE A 404 -18.42 44.49 5.63
CA ILE A 404 -17.13 44.75 6.29
C ILE A 404 -16.57 46.14 5.90
N GLY A 405 -16.75 46.57 4.65
CA GLY A 405 -16.32 47.91 4.21
C GLY A 405 -17.04 49.08 4.90
N HIS A 406 -18.23 48.87 5.47
CA HIS A 406 -19.00 49.93 6.16
C HIS A 406 -18.71 50.03 7.67
N THR A 407 -18.06 49.03 8.28
CA THR A 407 -17.75 49.03 9.73
C THR A 407 -16.42 49.70 10.08
N GLY A 408 -15.57 50.02 9.09
CA GLY A 408 -14.30 50.73 9.27
C GLY A 408 -14.45 52.24 9.20
N HIS A 409 -14.53 52.91 10.36
CA HIS A 409 -14.28 54.35 10.43
C HIS A 409 -12.76 54.58 10.41
N THR A 410 -12.25 55.07 9.28
CA THR A 410 -10.82 55.28 8.93
C THR A 410 -10.02 54.00 8.62
N GLY A 411 -9.17 54.06 7.58
CA GLY A 411 -8.25 52.98 7.19
C GLY A 411 -8.80 52.01 6.13
N HIS A 412 -7.97 51.64 5.15
CA HIS A 412 -8.34 50.71 4.06
C HIS A 412 -8.46 49.26 4.57
N THR A 413 -9.68 48.78 4.79
CA THR A 413 -9.91 47.34 5.03
C THR A 413 -9.90 46.57 3.71
N VAL A 414 -9.11 45.50 3.62
CA VAL A 414 -8.93 44.68 2.40
C VAL A 414 -9.38 43.24 2.66
N LEU A 415 -10.13 42.65 1.72
CA LEU A 415 -10.62 41.26 1.78
C LEU A 415 -10.32 40.47 0.48
N HIS A 416 -9.37 39.54 0.55
CA HIS A 416 -9.00 38.65 -0.57
C HIS A 416 -9.70 37.27 -0.47
N ALA A 417 -9.87 36.57 -1.60
CA ALA A 417 -10.60 35.28 -1.68
C ALA A 417 -9.95 34.28 -2.66
N ARG A 418 -9.83 32.97 -2.32
CA ARG A 418 -9.14 31.92 -3.13
C ARG A 418 -9.82 30.52 -3.09
N TRP A 419 -9.57 29.67 -4.09
CA TRP A 419 -10.19 28.34 -4.38
C TRP A 419 -9.14 27.25 -4.73
N ASN A 420 -9.42 25.94 -4.51
CA ASN A 420 -8.35 24.91 -4.41
C ASN A 420 -8.46 23.53 -5.16
N SER A 421 -9.57 23.08 -5.77
CA SER A 421 -9.75 21.64 -6.16
C SER A 421 -10.13 21.31 -7.63
N ILE A 422 -9.76 20.12 -8.15
CA ILE A 422 -10.09 19.57 -9.50
C ILE A 422 -10.17 18.00 -9.48
N PRO A 423 -11.13 17.29 -10.17
CA PRO A 423 -11.31 15.82 -10.08
C PRO A 423 -10.90 14.95 -11.32
N THR A 424 -10.73 13.64 -11.09
CA THR A 424 -10.29 12.59 -12.08
C THR A 424 -11.38 12.09 -13.05
N ARG A 425 -11.01 11.58 -14.24
CA ARG A 425 -11.95 11.15 -15.31
C ARG A 425 -11.60 9.79 -15.97
N THR A 426 -12.51 9.27 -16.81
CA THR A 426 -12.30 8.09 -17.69
C THR A 426 -12.73 8.39 -19.14
N TRP A 427 -12.20 7.65 -20.13
CA TRP A 427 -12.55 7.89 -21.54
C TRP A 427 -13.93 7.33 -21.85
N SER A 428 -14.80 8.13 -22.47
CA SER A 428 -16.19 7.74 -22.76
C SER A 428 -16.71 8.37 -24.06
N PRO A 429 -17.71 7.77 -24.73
CA PRO A 429 -18.32 8.36 -25.93
C PRO A 429 -18.96 9.74 -25.67
N LYS A 430 -19.41 10.02 -24.44
CA LYS A 430 -19.88 11.36 -24.03
C LYS A 430 -18.75 12.39 -24.04
N LEU A 431 -17.52 12.01 -23.67
CA LEU A 431 -16.35 12.88 -23.74
C LEU A 431 -15.97 13.18 -25.19
N GLU A 432 -15.99 12.19 -26.08
CA GLU A 432 -15.77 12.37 -27.53
C GLU A 432 -16.80 13.33 -28.15
N GLN A 433 -18.09 13.14 -27.84
CA GLN A 433 -19.15 14.05 -28.27
C GLN A 433 -18.94 15.48 -27.74
N THR A 434 -18.41 15.62 -26.53
CA THR A 434 -18.10 16.93 -25.93
C THR A 434 -16.92 17.59 -26.64
N LEU A 435 -15.84 16.86 -26.90
CA LEU A 435 -14.68 17.34 -27.68
C LEU A 435 -15.07 17.75 -29.10
N HIS A 436 -16.01 17.03 -29.73
CA HIS A 436 -16.57 17.43 -31.03
C HIS A 436 -17.44 18.70 -30.95
N ARG A 437 -18.21 18.91 -29.89
CA ARG A 437 -19.02 20.13 -29.67
C ARG A 437 -18.16 21.37 -29.38
N LEU A 438 -17.00 21.20 -28.74
CA LEU A 438 -16.07 22.29 -28.41
C LEU A 438 -15.30 22.86 -29.62
N ASN A 439 -15.53 22.32 -30.82
CA ASN A 439 -14.99 22.82 -32.09
C ASN A 439 -13.44 22.88 -32.16
N CYS A 440 -12.73 22.14 -31.30
CA CYS A 440 -11.27 22.09 -31.19
C CYS A 440 -10.55 21.57 -32.45
N ARG A 441 -11.30 21.12 -33.48
CA ARG A 441 -10.81 20.57 -34.75
C ARG A 441 -9.81 21.50 -35.47
N GLY A 442 -9.98 22.82 -35.35
CA GLY A 442 -9.07 23.80 -35.98
C GLY A 442 -7.79 24.11 -35.19
N SER A 443 -7.64 23.60 -33.95
CA SER A 443 -6.53 23.92 -33.04
C SER A 443 -5.75 22.68 -32.59
N LEU A 444 -6.07 21.50 -33.11
CA LEU A 444 -5.42 20.24 -32.74
C LEU A 444 -4.01 20.18 -33.36
N ASN A 445 -3.00 20.58 -32.59
CA ASN A 445 -1.60 20.39 -32.94
C ASN A 445 -0.97 19.26 -32.10
N SER A 446 0.13 18.68 -32.57
CA SER A 446 0.71 17.50 -31.92
C SER A 446 1.44 17.82 -30.61
N ALA A 447 1.88 19.07 -30.42
CA ALA A 447 2.40 19.55 -29.15
C ALA A 447 1.31 19.52 -28.06
N LEU A 448 0.10 19.98 -28.38
CA LEU A 448 -1.06 19.95 -27.49
C LEU A 448 -1.38 18.50 -27.08
N VAL A 449 -1.41 17.57 -28.04
CA VAL A 449 -1.66 16.15 -27.74
C VAL A 449 -0.59 15.56 -26.82
N ALA A 450 0.68 15.91 -27.02
CA ALA A 450 1.76 15.51 -26.11
C ALA A 450 1.56 16.12 -24.71
N THR A 451 1.33 17.43 -24.59
CA THR A 451 1.16 18.12 -23.29
C THR A 451 -0.07 17.65 -22.49
N VAL A 452 -1.13 17.19 -23.17
CA VAL A 452 -2.31 16.63 -22.50
C VAL A 452 -2.02 15.24 -21.95
N ILE A 453 -1.16 14.44 -22.61
CA ILE A 453 -0.82 13.09 -22.14
C ILE A 453 0.28 13.16 -21.06
N ASP A 454 1.33 13.95 -21.28
CA ASP A 454 2.45 14.15 -20.38
C ASP A 454 2.53 15.64 -20.00
N PRO A 455 2.24 16.04 -18.74
CA PRO A 455 2.16 15.19 -17.55
C PRO A 455 0.76 14.67 -17.18
N HIS A 456 -0.32 15.23 -17.74
CA HIS A 456 -1.65 15.18 -17.11
C HIS A 456 -2.38 13.83 -17.15
N LEU A 457 -2.01 12.89 -18.01
CA LEU A 457 -2.67 11.58 -18.12
C LEU A 457 -1.72 10.38 -17.91
N LEU A 458 -0.49 10.61 -17.42
CA LEU A 458 0.50 9.54 -17.24
C LEU A 458 0.00 8.36 -16.40
N SER A 459 -0.75 8.64 -15.32
CA SER A 459 -1.39 7.66 -14.43
C SER A 459 -2.69 7.05 -14.98
N HIS A 460 -3.29 7.64 -16.02
CA HIS A 460 -4.61 7.30 -16.54
C HIS A 460 -4.52 6.68 -17.94
N HIS A 461 -3.94 5.48 -18.03
CA HIS A 461 -3.65 4.79 -19.30
C HIS A 461 -4.85 4.66 -20.25
N SER A 462 -6.08 4.54 -19.74
CA SER A 462 -7.31 4.46 -20.54
C SER A 462 -7.71 5.81 -21.16
N LEU A 463 -7.57 6.92 -20.42
CA LEU A 463 -7.73 8.28 -20.95
C LEU A 463 -6.64 8.61 -21.97
N ALA A 464 -5.38 8.31 -21.64
CA ALA A 464 -4.25 8.59 -22.52
C ALA A 464 -4.40 7.87 -23.87
N LEU A 465 -4.72 6.56 -23.85
CA LEU A 465 -4.89 5.76 -25.06
C LEU A 465 -6.16 6.14 -25.83
N GLY A 466 -7.27 6.45 -25.15
CA GLY A 466 -8.50 6.94 -25.77
C GLY A 466 -8.31 8.28 -26.49
N PHE A 467 -7.68 9.24 -25.82
CA PHE A 467 -7.38 10.56 -26.39
C PHE A 467 -6.39 10.48 -27.56
N PHE A 468 -5.37 9.62 -27.45
CA PHE A 468 -4.43 9.35 -28.55
C PHE A 468 -5.15 8.79 -29.79
N ASN A 469 -5.97 7.74 -29.60
CA ASN A 469 -6.72 7.13 -30.70
C ASN A 469 -7.77 8.07 -31.32
N TRP A 470 -8.43 8.91 -30.51
CA TRP A 470 -9.39 9.90 -31.01
C TRP A 470 -8.71 11.02 -31.82
N ALA A 471 -7.51 11.45 -31.42
CA ALA A 471 -6.71 12.40 -32.20
C ALA A 471 -6.33 11.82 -33.57
N ALA A 472 -5.94 10.54 -33.65
CA ALA A 472 -5.63 9.82 -34.89
C ALA A 472 -6.80 9.79 -35.90
N GLN A 473 -8.04 9.87 -35.42
CA GLN A 473 -9.25 9.82 -36.24
C GLN A 473 -9.67 11.20 -36.80
N GLN A 474 -9.00 12.29 -36.43
CA GLN A 474 -9.36 13.63 -36.93
C GLN A 474 -8.76 13.88 -38.33
N PRO A 475 -9.54 14.43 -39.28
CA PRO A 475 -9.08 14.65 -40.64
C PRO A 475 -7.94 15.67 -40.71
N GLY A 476 -6.80 15.27 -41.27
CA GLY A 476 -5.61 16.11 -41.42
C GLY A 476 -4.65 16.11 -40.23
N PHE A 477 -4.94 15.36 -39.15
CA PHE A 477 -4.01 15.17 -38.04
C PHE A 477 -3.16 13.90 -38.21
N ALA A 478 -1.88 14.00 -37.86
CA ALA A 478 -0.97 12.85 -37.80
C ALA A 478 -0.11 12.94 -36.53
N HIS A 479 0.16 11.80 -35.91
CA HIS A 479 0.96 11.71 -34.69
C HIS A 479 2.44 11.98 -34.96
N THR A 480 3.02 12.92 -34.22
CA THR A 480 4.48 13.19 -34.20
C THR A 480 5.17 12.36 -33.12
N PRO A 481 6.51 12.19 -33.18
CA PRO A 481 7.24 11.36 -32.21
C PRO A 481 7.01 11.74 -30.75
N THR A 482 6.84 13.04 -30.47
CA THR A 482 6.48 13.57 -29.14
C THR A 482 5.16 13.01 -28.57
N THR A 483 4.18 12.71 -29.42
CA THR A 483 2.92 12.10 -28.98
C THR A 483 3.08 10.61 -28.68
N TYR A 484 3.88 9.89 -29.49
CA TYR A 484 4.24 8.49 -29.23
C TYR A 484 5.07 8.34 -27.95
N HIS A 485 6.02 9.25 -27.69
CA HIS A 485 6.77 9.32 -26.44
C HIS A 485 5.84 9.37 -25.21
N SER A 486 4.88 10.30 -25.24
CA SER A 486 3.98 10.56 -24.11
C SER A 486 3.07 9.35 -23.80
N ILE A 487 2.51 8.70 -24.83
CA ILE A 487 1.63 7.53 -24.64
C ILE A 487 2.41 6.27 -24.23
N LEU A 488 3.59 6.02 -24.81
CA LEU A 488 4.42 4.86 -24.45
C LEU A 488 4.88 4.95 -22.99
N LYS A 489 5.27 6.15 -22.53
CA LYS A 489 5.63 6.43 -21.12
C LYS A 489 4.48 6.08 -20.17
N SER A 490 3.25 6.52 -20.46
CA SER A 490 2.05 6.16 -19.67
C SER A 490 1.78 4.65 -19.69
N LEU A 491 1.84 4.01 -20.86
CA LEU A 491 1.56 2.58 -21.00
C LEU A 491 2.58 1.68 -20.30
N SER A 492 3.88 2.03 -20.32
CA SER A 492 4.92 1.33 -19.57
C SER A 492 4.71 1.39 -18.06
N ILE A 493 4.31 2.56 -17.52
CA ILE A 493 3.97 2.70 -16.09
C ILE A 493 2.78 1.78 -15.73
N SER A 494 1.76 1.72 -16.59
CA SER A 494 0.59 0.83 -16.41
C SER A 494 0.80 -0.65 -16.79
N ARG A 495 2.02 -1.04 -17.22
CA ARG A 495 2.41 -2.42 -17.60
C ARG A 495 1.54 -3.06 -18.70
N GLN A 496 1.00 -2.28 -19.63
CA GLN A 496 0.12 -2.76 -20.71
C GLN A 496 0.92 -3.31 -21.91
N PHE A 497 1.66 -4.40 -21.72
CA PHE A 497 2.63 -4.96 -22.69
C PHE A 497 2.05 -5.15 -24.11
N ASN A 498 0.84 -5.68 -24.23
CA ASN A 498 0.19 -5.92 -25.53
C ASN A 498 -0.12 -4.63 -26.31
N ALA A 499 -0.37 -3.51 -25.61
CA ALA A 499 -0.58 -2.20 -26.23
C ALA A 499 0.76 -1.56 -26.62
N VAL A 500 1.79 -1.71 -25.78
CA VAL A 500 3.17 -1.27 -26.06
C VAL A 500 3.71 -2.00 -27.30
N ASP A 501 3.59 -3.33 -27.39
CA ASP A 501 4.01 -4.12 -28.56
C ASP A 501 3.34 -3.66 -29.87
N LYS A 502 2.04 -3.32 -29.83
CA LYS A 502 1.28 -2.80 -30.99
C LYS A 502 1.79 -1.43 -31.41
N LEU A 503 2.00 -0.52 -30.46
CA LEU A 503 2.51 0.83 -30.75
C LEU A 503 3.96 0.81 -31.23
N LEU A 504 4.84 -0.02 -30.64
CA LEU A 504 6.22 -0.19 -31.11
C LEU A 504 6.28 -0.73 -32.54
N LYS A 505 5.40 -1.66 -32.92
CA LYS A 505 5.29 -2.12 -34.32
C LYS A 505 4.84 -1.00 -35.26
N GLN A 506 3.92 -0.13 -34.83
CA GLN A 506 3.52 1.04 -35.61
C GLN A 506 4.67 2.05 -35.74
N VAL A 507 5.39 2.36 -34.66
CA VAL A 507 6.57 3.23 -34.64
C VAL A 507 7.64 2.75 -35.62
N LYS A 508 7.97 1.45 -35.59
CA LYS A 508 8.92 0.83 -36.53
C LYS A 508 8.44 0.91 -37.97
N ALA A 509 7.16 0.63 -38.24
CA ALA A 509 6.58 0.73 -39.59
C ALA A 509 6.60 2.16 -40.16
N HIS A 510 6.42 3.18 -39.31
CA HIS A 510 6.40 4.59 -39.71
C HIS A 510 7.77 5.30 -39.59
N LYS A 511 8.83 4.59 -39.16
CA LYS A 511 10.19 5.12 -38.91
C LYS A 511 10.20 6.38 -38.02
N ILE A 512 9.48 6.31 -36.91
CA ILE A 512 9.35 7.41 -35.94
C ILE A 512 10.50 7.33 -34.93
N ASP A 513 11.27 8.42 -34.81
CA ASP A 513 12.43 8.52 -33.91
C ASP A 513 12.01 8.84 -32.47
N ILE A 514 12.32 7.96 -31.51
CA ILE A 514 11.81 8.06 -30.13
C ILE A 514 12.95 8.37 -29.15
N PRO A 515 12.75 9.29 -28.17
CA PRO A 515 13.75 9.58 -27.15
C PRO A 515 14.18 8.35 -26.31
N PRO A 516 15.49 8.20 -26.01
CA PRO A 516 16.05 7.09 -25.23
C PRO A 516 15.36 6.79 -23.89
N SER A 517 14.85 7.83 -23.23
CA SER A 517 14.15 7.71 -21.94
C SER A 517 12.87 6.86 -22.00
N VAL A 518 12.24 6.74 -23.18
CA VAL A 518 11.10 5.85 -23.39
C VAL A 518 11.56 4.41 -23.49
N TYR A 519 12.62 4.15 -24.28
CA TYR A 519 13.21 2.83 -24.39
C TYR A 519 13.68 2.32 -23.02
N LYS A 520 14.28 3.18 -22.18
CA LYS A 520 14.55 2.86 -20.77
C LYS A 520 13.31 2.37 -20.02
N SER A 521 12.23 3.15 -20.03
CA SER A 521 10.98 2.82 -19.32
C SER A 521 10.33 1.53 -19.84
N VAL A 522 10.37 1.32 -21.16
CA VAL A 522 9.84 0.13 -21.83
C VAL A 522 10.68 -1.11 -21.51
N ILE A 523 12.00 -1.06 -21.68
CA ILE A 523 12.93 -2.16 -21.36
C ILE A 523 12.81 -2.55 -19.88
N ALA A 524 12.82 -1.58 -18.97
CA ALA A 524 12.60 -1.83 -17.54
C ALA A 524 11.25 -2.53 -17.27
N SER A 525 10.17 -2.10 -17.93
CA SER A 525 8.86 -2.75 -17.80
C SER A 525 8.86 -4.19 -18.31
N TYR A 526 9.55 -4.50 -19.43
CA TYR A 526 9.64 -5.86 -19.97
C TYR A 526 10.52 -6.78 -19.12
N VAL A 527 11.62 -6.28 -18.55
CA VAL A 527 12.48 -7.06 -17.62
C VAL A 527 11.67 -7.45 -16.38
N ILE A 528 10.98 -6.51 -15.74
CA ILE A 528 10.07 -6.78 -14.60
C ILE A 528 8.94 -7.75 -15.01
N GLY A 529 8.46 -7.65 -16.25
CA GLY A 529 7.45 -8.54 -16.84
C GLY A 529 7.93 -9.93 -17.26
N LYS A 530 9.22 -10.28 -17.03
CA LYS A 530 9.86 -11.52 -17.52
C LYS A 530 9.69 -11.73 -19.04
N LYS A 531 9.83 -10.65 -19.82
CA LYS A 531 9.84 -10.63 -21.29
C LYS A 531 11.23 -10.25 -21.81
N THR A 532 12.24 -10.97 -21.32
CA THR A 532 13.68 -10.75 -21.57
C THR A 532 14.03 -10.69 -23.06
N GLN A 533 13.51 -11.61 -23.88
CA GLN A 533 13.80 -11.60 -25.31
C GLN A 533 13.19 -10.40 -26.07
N ASN A 534 12.03 -9.89 -25.64
CA ASN A 534 11.46 -8.65 -26.18
C ASN A 534 12.30 -7.44 -25.75
N ALA A 535 12.77 -7.43 -24.49
CA ALA A 535 13.66 -6.39 -23.96
C ALA A 535 15.01 -6.37 -24.70
N PHE A 536 15.61 -7.54 -24.97
CA PHE A 536 16.85 -7.66 -25.74
C PHE A 536 16.67 -7.28 -27.21
N SER A 537 15.59 -7.71 -27.88
CA SER A 537 15.28 -7.23 -29.23
C SER A 537 15.26 -5.70 -29.26
N LEU A 538 14.53 -5.07 -28.34
CA LEU A 538 14.40 -3.62 -28.28
C LEU A 538 15.72 -2.91 -27.96
N PHE A 539 16.62 -3.55 -27.21
CA PHE A 539 17.99 -3.08 -26.96
C PHE A 539 18.87 -3.20 -28.22
N ASN A 540 18.78 -4.31 -28.95
CA ASN A 540 19.58 -4.58 -30.15
C ASN A 540 19.06 -3.87 -31.41
N ASP A 541 17.78 -3.48 -31.45
CA ASP A 541 17.18 -2.72 -32.56
C ASP A 541 17.77 -1.29 -32.70
N PHE A 542 18.50 -0.81 -31.68
CA PHE A 542 19.05 0.55 -31.62
C PHE A 542 20.53 0.55 -31.19
N ASP A 543 21.42 0.37 -32.18
CA ASP A 543 22.87 0.48 -32.01
C ASP A 543 23.28 1.80 -31.33
N GLY A 544 23.63 1.71 -30.04
CA GLY A 544 24.39 2.72 -29.32
C GLY A 544 23.73 3.47 -28.16
N LEU A 545 22.53 3.05 -27.73
CA LEU A 545 21.78 3.72 -26.67
C LEU A 545 22.20 3.38 -25.22
N ALA A 546 23.22 2.54 -24.99
CA ALA A 546 23.49 2.01 -23.63
C ALA A 546 23.80 3.09 -22.57
N CYS A 547 24.46 4.19 -22.94
CA CYS A 547 24.65 5.34 -22.03
C CYS A 547 23.35 6.09 -21.73
N GLU A 548 22.39 6.10 -22.65
CA GLU A 548 21.16 6.89 -22.59
C GLU A 548 20.01 6.10 -21.94
N ILE A 549 20.06 4.76 -21.97
CA ILE A 549 19.22 3.84 -21.19
C ILE A 549 19.63 3.88 -19.70
N GLY A 550 20.92 4.07 -19.41
CA GLY A 550 21.46 4.21 -18.06
C GLY A 550 21.73 2.88 -17.34
N PRO A 551 22.57 2.92 -16.28
CA PRO A 551 23.24 1.74 -15.75
C PRO A 551 22.26 0.71 -15.17
N ASP A 552 21.25 1.14 -14.41
CA ASP A 552 20.39 0.21 -13.66
C ASP A 552 19.62 -0.72 -14.61
N THR A 553 19.01 -0.16 -15.66
CA THR A 553 18.24 -0.92 -16.65
C THR A 553 19.11 -1.87 -17.47
N CYS A 554 20.33 -1.47 -17.84
CA CYS A 554 21.29 -2.35 -18.51
C CYS A 554 21.77 -3.48 -17.58
N ASN A 555 22.04 -3.19 -16.30
CA ASN A 555 22.41 -4.21 -15.30
C ASN A 555 21.28 -5.21 -15.02
N SER A 556 20.03 -4.75 -14.93
CA SER A 556 18.86 -5.63 -14.77
C SER A 556 18.64 -6.52 -16.00
N LEU A 557 18.81 -5.97 -17.21
CA LEU A 557 18.74 -6.76 -18.45
C LEU A 557 19.85 -7.81 -18.53
N LEU A 558 21.09 -7.43 -18.17
CA LEU A 558 22.25 -8.33 -18.12
C LEU A 558 22.05 -9.49 -17.15
N ALA A 559 21.55 -9.22 -15.93
CA ALA A 559 21.20 -10.25 -14.95
C ALA A 559 20.11 -11.19 -15.49
N ALA A 560 19.03 -10.62 -16.05
CA ALA A 560 17.89 -11.40 -16.52
C ALA A 560 18.26 -12.35 -17.67
N LEU A 561 19.02 -11.87 -18.66
CA LEU A 561 19.51 -12.70 -19.78
C LEU A 561 20.47 -13.80 -19.31
N ALA A 562 21.35 -13.50 -18.35
CA ALA A 562 22.24 -14.50 -17.76
C ALA A 562 21.48 -15.56 -16.93
N CYS A 563 20.38 -15.18 -16.28
CA CYS A 563 19.52 -16.11 -15.55
C CYS A 563 18.72 -17.04 -16.47
N ASP A 564 18.11 -16.51 -17.54
CA ASP A 564 17.37 -17.29 -18.54
C ASP A 564 18.28 -18.25 -19.35
N GLY A 565 19.59 -17.99 -19.36
CA GLY A 565 20.62 -18.86 -19.95
C GLY A 565 21.14 -18.41 -21.32
N ASP A 566 20.66 -17.28 -21.83
CA ASP A 566 21.06 -16.69 -23.13
C ASP A 566 22.40 -15.95 -23.02
N ILE A 567 23.48 -16.70 -22.72
CA ILE A 567 24.82 -16.15 -22.48
C ILE A 567 25.35 -15.33 -23.68
N GLY A 568 24.98 -15.68 -24.92
CA GLY A 568 25.37 -14.91 -26.11
C GLY A 568 24.76 -13.49 -26.14
N ASN A 569 23.48 -13.37 -25.81
CA ASN A 569 22.80 -12.07 -25.72
C ASN A 569 23.29 -11.28 -24.51
N ALA A 570 23.52 -11.95 -23.37
CA ALA A 570 24.10 -11.34 -22.18
C ALA A 570 25.52 -10.80 -22.44
N GLN A 571 26.35 -11.55 -23.18
CA GLN A 571 27.68 -11.09 -23.58
C GLN A 571 27.59 -9.87 -24.52
N HIS A 572 26.66 -9.84 -25.48
CA HIS A 572 26.46 -8.67 -26.33
C HIS A 572 26.08 -7.41 -25.52
N VAL A 573 25.22 -7.55 -24.50
CA VAL A 573 24.90 -6.44 -23.57
C VAL A 573 26.14 -6.02 -22.77
N PHE A 574 26.95 -6.98 -22.30
CA PHE A 574 28.20 -6.70 -21.58
C PHE A 574 29.23 -5.97 -22.45
N ASP A 575 29.45 -6.42 -23.68
CA ASP A 575 30.41 -5.84 -24.63
C ASP A 575 30.02 -4.40 -24.96
N GLU A 576 28.73 -4.13 -25.21
CA GLU A 576 28.22 -2.78 -25.46
C GLU A 576 28.28 -1.89 -24.21
N MET A 577 27.96 -2.40 -23.01
CA MET A 577 28.16 -1.68 -21.74
C MET A 577 29.63 -1.30 -21.52
N THR A 578 30.57 -2.20 -21.85
CA THR A 578 32.01 -2.01 -21.69
C THR A 578 32.55 -1.00 -22.71
N PHE A 579 32.18 -1.13 -23.98
CA PHE A 579 32.53 -0.20 -25.05
C PHE A 579 32.06 1.25 -24.76
N ARG A 580 30.87 1.38 -24.15
CA ARG A 580 30.24 2.66 -23.80
C ARG A 580 30.66 3.22 -22.44
N GLY A 581 31.31 2.43 -21.58
CA GLY A 581 31.73 2.86 -20.24
C GLY A 581 30.59 2.95 -19.22
N VAL A 582 29.52 2.15 -19.38
CA VAL A 582 28.39 2.12 -18.43
C VAL A 582 28.82 1.44 -17.13
N ARG A 583 28.43 1.99 -15.97
CA ARG A 583 28.77 1.40 -14.66
C ARG A 583 28.08 0.06 -14.44
N PHE A 584 28.87 -0.93 -14.01
CA PHE A 584 28.37 -2.23 -13.58
C PHE A 584 27.99 -2.22 -12.09
N SER A 585 26.93 -2.95 -11.76
CA SER A 585 26.48 -3.23 -10.41
C SER A 585 26.97 -4.61 -9.95
N THR A 586 27.11 -4.81 -8.63
CA THR A 586 27.48 -6.12 -8.06
C THR A 586 26.48 -7.22 -8.46
N LEU A 587 25.18 -6.91 -8.57
CA LEU A 587 24.16 -7.86 -9.02
C LEU A 587 24.30 -8.19 -10.50
N GLY A 588 24.18 -7.18 -11.37
CA GLY A 588 24.17 -7.34 -12.83
C GLY A 588 25.40 -8.08 -13.35
N PHE A 589 26.58 -7.61 -12.97
CA PHE A 589 27.85 -8.23 -13.36
C PHE A 589 28.12 -9.54 -12.60
N GLY A 590 27.74 -9.64 -11.32
CA GLY A 590 27.96 -10.84 -10.51
C GLY A 590 27.17 -12.06 -11.01
N VAL A 591 25.90 -11.87 -11.36
CA VAL A 591 25.05 -12.95 -11.92
C VAL A 591 25.56 -13.36 -13.31
N PHE A 592 25.92 -12.39 -14.17
CA PHE A 592 26.51 -12.66 -15.48
C PHE A 592 27.81 -13.44 -15.38
N ILE A 593 28.80 -12.95 -14.62
CA ILE A 593 30.13 -13.57 -14.57
C ILE A 593 30.05 -15.00 -13.99
N TRP A 594 29.18 -15.25 -13.01
CA TRP A 594 28.96 -16.58 -12.45
C TRP A 594 28.42 -17.59 -13.48
N LYS A 595 27.41 -17.19 -14.28
CA LYS A 595 26.84 -18.05 -15.33
C LYS A 595 27.84 -18.21 -16.50
N PHE A 596 28.56 -17.15 -16.86
CA PHE A 596 29.62 -17.16 -17.87
C PHE A 596 30.77 -18.12 -17.50
N CYS A 597 31.23 -18.11 -16.25
CA CYS A 597 32.28 -19.00 -15.74
C CYS A 597 31.97 -20.49 -15.90
N ARG A 598 30.68 -20.87 -15.83
CA ARG A 598 30.26 -22.27 -15.94
C ARG A 598 30.52 -22.83 -17.34
N ASN A 599 30.40 -21.97 -18.37
CA ASN A 599 30.44 -22.37 -19.77
C ASN A 599 31.76 -22.04 -20.47
N ASN A 600 32.55 -21.08 -19.94
CA ASN A 600 33.77 -20.57 -20.58
C ASN A 600 35.05 -20.83 -19.77
N GLU A 601 36.20 -20.77 -20.45
CA GLU A 601 37.56 -20.92 -19.90
C GLU A 601 37.89 -19.81 -18.89
N LEU A 602 38.70 -20.12 -17.86
CA LEU A 602 39.09 -19.16 -16.82
C LEU A 602 39.77 -17.91 -17.39
N ASP A 603 40.63 -18.06 -18.40
CA ASP A 603 41.37 -16.92 -18.98
C ASP A 603 40.43 -15.88 -19.62
N LYS A 604 39.34 -16.32 -20.23
CA LYS A 604 38.28 -15.44 -20.78
C LYS A 604 37.48 -14.74 -19.67
N THR A 605 37.25 -15.43 -18.55
CA THR A 605 36.65 -14.78 -17.37
C THR A 605 37.58 -13.71 -16.78
N LEU A 606 38.88 -14.00 -16.71
CA LEU A 606 39.88 -13.06 -16.19
C LEU A 606 40.06 -11.84 -17.11
N SER A 607 39.99 -12.00 -18.44
CA SER A 607 40.04 -10.85 -19.36
C SER A 607 38.84 -9.91 -19.19
N LEU A 608 37.61 -10.44 -19.03
CA LEU A 608 36.43 -9.62 -18.73
C LEU A 608 36.56 -8.88 -17.38
N LEU A 609 37.18 -9.52 -16.38
CA LEU A 609 37.49 -8.87 -15.10
C LEU A 609 38.58 -7.79 -15.22
N ASP A 610 39.57 -7.96 -16.11
CA ASP A 610 40.60 -6.95 -16.40
C ASP A 610 40.07 -5.75 -17.21
N GLU A 611 39.02 -5.96 -18.01
CA GLU A 611 38.28 -4.92 -18.72
C GLU A 611 37.41 -4.09 -17.75
N VAL A 612 36.60 -4.75 -16.90
CA VAL A 612 35.78 -4.08 -15.87
C VAL A 612 36.64 -3.46 -14.77
N GLY A 613 37.77 -4.08 -14.44
CA GLY A 613 38.60 -3.72 -13.28
C GLY A 613 39.25 -2.33 -13.34
N ARG A 614 39.22 -1.67 -14.50
CA ARG A 614 39.63 -0.26 -14.64
C ARG A 614 38.59 0.72 -14.06
N ASN A 615 37.36 0.25 -13.79
CA ASN A 615 36.19 1.05 -13.41
C ASN A 615 35.47 0.52 -12.14
N PHE A 616 36.20 -0.01 -11.14
CA PHE A 616 35.66 -0.63 -9.91
C PHE A 616 34.77 0.24 -8.98
N GLY A 617 34.33 1.42 -9.39
CA GLY A 617 33.47 2.32 -8.62
C GLY A 617 32.05 1.77 -8.42
N GLY A 618 31.86 0.94 -7.39
CA GLY A 618 30.55 0.44 -6.93
C GLY A 618 30.39 -1.09 -6.84
N ILE A 619 31.41 -1.88 -7.20
CA ILE A 619 31.33 -3.35 -7.23
C ILE A 619 31.99 -3.96 -6.00
N ASN A 620 31.30 -4.85 -5.28
CA ASN A 620 31.91 -5.61 -4.18
C ASN A 620 32.76 -6.77 -4.73
N GLY A 621 34.07 -6.53 -4.85
CA GLY A 621 35.04 -7.50 -5.37
C GLY A 621 35.13 -8.83 -4.58
N SER A 622 34.71 -8.86 -3.31
CA SER A 622 34.65 -10.12 -2.55
C SER A 622 33.44 -10.97 -2.96
N ILE A 623 32.28 -10.36 -3.23
CA ILE A 623 31.10 -11.07 -3.78
C ILE A 623 31.40 -11.59 -5.19
N ILE A 624 32.01 -10.78 -6.06
CA ILE A 624 32.45 -11.24 -7.39
C ILE A 624 33.43 -12.42 -7.30
N ALA A 625 34.41 -12.36 -6.38
CA ALA A 625 35.36 -13.45 -6.18
C ALA A 625 34.69 -14.75 -5.71
N VAL A 626 33.68 -14.66 -4.83
CA VAL A 626 32.85 -15.81 -4.41
C VAL A 626 32.09 -16.39 -5.60
N LEU A 627 31.45 -15.54 -6.40
CA LEU A 627 30.61 -15.95 -7.53
C LEU A 627 31.41 -16.62 -8.66
N VAL A 628 32.56 -16.06 -9.05
CA VAL A 628 33.47 -16.68 -10.04
C VAL A 628 33.93 -18.07 -9.58
N VAL A 629 34.40 -18.15 -8.33
CA VAL A 629 34.85 -19.41 -7.72
C VAL A 629 33.71 -20.42 -7.63
N HIS A 630 32.51 -19.99 -7.24
CA HIS A 630 31.33 -20.84 -7.16
C HIS A 630 30.98 -21.43 -8.53
N GLY A 631 30.96 -20.61 -9.59
CA GLY A 631 30.63 -21.07 -10.95
C GLY A 631 31.60 -22.13 -11.48
N LEU A 632 32.90 -21.95 -11.26
CA LEU A 632 33.93 -22.93 -11.62
C LEU A 632 33.77 -24.23 -10.82
N CYS A 633 33.45 -24.15 -9.53
CA CYS A 633 33.17 -25.32 -8.69
C CYS A 633 31.87 -26.04 -9.10
N SER A 634 30.80 -25.32 -9.44
CA SER A 634 29.55 -25.91 -9.97
C SER A 634 29.75 -26.60 -11.32
N ALA A 635 30.73 -26.17 -12.11
CA ALA A 635 31.16 -26.81 -13.35
C ALA A 635 32.22 -27.92 -13.13
N SER A 636 32.47 -28.34 -11.88
CA SER A 636 33.47 -29.35 -11.49
C SER A 636 34.93 -29.00 -11.84
N ARG A 637 35.24 -27.75 -12.22
CA ARG A 637 36.57 -27.27 -12.64
C ARG A 637 37.39 -26.76 -11.45
N VAL A 638 37.57 -27.63 -10.46
CA VAL A 638 38.17 -27.27 -9.16
C VAL A 638 39.62 -26.79 -9.26
N ALA A 639 40.41 -27.34 -10.18
CA ALA A 639 41.80 -26.90 -10.38
C ALA A 639 41.90 -25.43 -10.84
N GLU A 640 41.04 -25.02 -11.78
CA GLU A 640 40.93 -23.63 -12.22
C GLU A 640 40.42 -22.72 -11.10
N ALA A 641 39.47 -23.18 -10.28
CA ALA A 641 39.01 -22.42 -9.11
C ALA A 641 40.15 -22.17 -8.08
N VAL A 642 41.10 -23.09 -7.92
CA VAL A 642 42.31 -22.89 -7.08
C VAL A 642 43.23 -21.82 -7.67
N CYS A 643 43.38 -21.76 -9.00
CA CYS A 643 44.14 -20.73 -9.69
C CYS A 643 43.44 -19.35 -9.60
N ALA A 644 42.12 -19.31 -9.80
CA ALA A 644 41.31 -18.10 -9.69
C ALA A 644 41.46 -17.41 -8.32
N LEU A 645 41.58 -18.16 -7.22
CA LEU A 645 41.85 -17.61 -5.88
C LEU A 645 43.17 -16.83 -5.74
N HIS A 646 44.12 -17.01 -6.67
CA HIS A 646 45.32 -16.20 -6.79
C HIS A 646 45.10 -15.02 -7.75
N GLU A 647 44.58 -15.32 -8.95
CA GLU A 647 44.40 -14.34 -10.02
C GLU A 647 43.35 -13.25 -9.75
N LEU A 648 42.35 -13.54 -8.91
CA LEU A 648 41.40 -12.54 -8.42
C LEU A 648 42.07 -11.59 -7.41
N ARG A 649 43.04 -12.07 -6.63
CA ARG A 649 43.74 -11.28 -5.60
C ARG A 649 44.75 -10.30 -6.19
N SER A 650 45.32 -10.58 -7.37
CA SER A 650 46.15 -9.64 -8.13
C SER A 650 45.32 -8.52 -8.81
N ARG A 651 43.99 -8.65 -8.84
CA ARG A 651 43.03 -7.76 -9.53
C ARG A 651 42.10 -7.02 -8.56
N ASP A 652 42.55 -6.80 -7.33
CA ASP A 652 41.81 -6.20 -6.18
C ASP A 652 40.49 -6.87 -5.74
N CYS A 653 39.96 -7.84 -6.50
CA CYS A 653 38.88 -8.77 -6.10
C CYS A 653 39.35 -9.73 -4.99
N LYS A 654 39.55 -9.21 -3.78
CA LYS A 654 40.04 -9.95 -2.61
C LYS A 654 39.09 -11.09 -2.24
N PRO A 655 39.44 -12.37 -2.47
CA PRO A 655 38.59 -13.48 -2.08
C PRO A 655 38.56 -13.57 -0.55
N ASP A 656 37.36 -13.74 -0.01
CA ASP A 656 37.08 -13.81 1.41
C ASP A 656 37.07 -15.27 1.92
N PHE A 657 36.70 -15.47 3.18
CA PHE A 657 36.64 -16.81 3.78
C PHE A 657 35.52 -17.68 3.16
N MET A 658 34.45 -17.11 2.57
CA MET A 658 33.47 -17.88 1.79
C MET A 658 34.12 -18.50 0.55
N ALA A 659 34.80 -17.71 -0.28
CA ALA A 659 35.44 -18.19 -1.51
C ALA A 659 36.44 -19.34 -1.23
N TYR A 660 37.31 -19.18 -0.21
CA TYR A 660 38.26 -20.25 0.17
C TYR A 660 37.58 -21.51 0.69
N ARG A 661 36.39 -21.43 1.31
CA ARG A 661 35.66 -22.62 1.77
C ARG A 661 34.99 -23.36 0.61
N ILE A 662 34.42 -22.66 -0.37
CA ILE A 662 33.80 -23.27 -1.56
C ILE A 662 34.82 -24.15 -2.30
N VAL A 663 36.03 -23.64 -2.57
CA VAL A 663 37.08 -24.44 -3.25
C VAL A 663 37.57 -25.60 -2.37
N ALA A 664 37.70 -25.40 -1.06
CA ALA A 664 38.09 -26.48 -0.15
C ALA A 664 37.05 -27.61 -0.11
N GLU A 665 35.76 -27.27 -0.16
CA GLU A 665 34.66 -28.23 -0.16
C GLU A 665 34.56 -28.98 -1.50
N ALA A 666 34.64 -28.27 -2.63
CA ALA A 666 34.70 -28.89 -3.94
C ALA A 666 35.95 -29.81 -4.09
N SER A 667 37.09 -29.39 -3.54
CA SER A 667 38.32 -30.21 -3.51
C SER A 667 38.18 -31.44 -2.62
N ARG A 668 37.38 -31.36 -1.54
CA ARG A 668 37.07 -32.49 -0.65
C ARG A 668 36.20 -33.53 -1.37
N LEU A 669 35.16 -33.09 -2.09
CA LEU A 669 34.30 -33.96 -2.89
C LEU A 669 35.08 -34.66 -4.02
N MET A 670 36.07 -34.00 -4.60
CA MET A 670 36.98 -34.57 -5.62
C MET A 670 38.16 -35.40 -5.03
N GLY A 671 38.23 -35.59 -3.70
CA GLY A 671 39.24 -36.43 -3.05
C GLY A 671 40.65 -35.83 -2.89
N ASN A 672 40.88 -34.58 -3.30
CA ASN A 672 42.21 -33.95 -3.33
C ASN A 672 42.63 -33.36 -1.96
N ALA A 673 42.88 -34.24 -0.98
CA ALA A 673 43.20 -33.89 0.41
C ALA A 673 44.44 -32.97 0.58
N VAL A 674 45.42 -33.06 -0.32
CA VAL A 674 46.64 -32.24 -0.28
C VAL A 674 46.34 -30.76 -0.53
N ASP A 675 45.47 -30.45 -1.48
CA ASP A 675 45.12 -29.08 -1.83
C ASP A 675 44.13 -28.48 -0.84
N VAL A 676 43.22 -29.28 -0.27
CA VAL A 676 42.42 -28.89 0.90
C VAL A 676 43.30 -28.37 2.03
N MET A 677 44.40 -29.05 2.39
CA MET A 677 45.32 -28.55 3.42
C MET A 677 46.04 -27.25 3.02
N LYS A 678 46.41 -27.05 1.75
CA LYS A 678 47.01 -25.80 1.26
C LYS A 678 46.01 -24.64 1.33
N ILE A 679 44.77 -24.86 0.90
CA ILE A 679 43.67 -23.89 0.93
C ILE A 679 43.34 -23.52 2.38
N LEU A 680 43.21 -24.49 3.29
CA LEU A 680 42.94 -24.25 4.71
C LEU A 680 44.11 -23.57 5.46
N LYS A 681 45.36 -23.69 4.97
CA LYS A 681 46.50 -22.90 5.45
C LYS A 681 46.46 -21.45 4.92
N LYS A 682 46.08 -21.22 3.66
CA LYS A 682 45.84 -19.86 3.12
C LYS A 682 44.66 -19.16 3.83
N LYS A 683 43.55 -19.87 4.04
CA LYS A 683 42.36 -19.43 4.80
C LYS A 683 42.71 -18.85 6.17
N ARG A 684 43.60 -19.51 6.93
CA ARG A 684 44.08 -19.03 8.24
C ARG A 684 45.02 -17.83 8.18
N LYS A 685 45.79 -17.65 7.10
CA LYS A 685 46.73 -16.52 6.96
C LYS A 685 46.08 -15.19 6.58
N LEU A 686 44.88 -15.23 5.99
CA LEU A 686 44.28 -14.05 5.34
C LEU A 686 43.14 -13.42 6.14
N GLY A 687 42.48 -14.16 7.05
CA GLY A 687 41.74 -13.57 8.18
C GLY A 687 40.50 -12.71 7.87
N VAL A 688 40.03 -12.63 6.61
CA VAL A 688 38.85 -11.84 6.23
C VAL A 688 37.58 -12.67 6.37
N ALA A 689 36.78 -12.42 7.41
CA ALA A 689 35.44 -13.01 7.56
C ALA A 689 34.41 -12.34 6.64
N PRO A 690 33.37 -13.05 6.18
CA PRO A 690 32.25 -12.43 5.48
C PRO A 690 31.54 -11.44 6.40
N ARG A 691 31.23 -10.25 5.87
CA ARG A 691 30.45 -9.21 6.56
C ARG A 691 28.96 -9.49 6.33
N ALA A 692 28.18 -9.63 7.40
CA ALA A 692 26.77 -9.98 7.27
C ALA A 692 26.00 -8.98 6.37
N ASP A 693 26.32 -7.69 6.48
CA ASP A 693 25.63 -6.60 5.76
C ASP A 693 25.94 -6.61 4.25
N ASP A 694 27.20 -6.86 3.85
CA ASP A 694 27.57 -6.99 2.43
C ASP A 694 26.75 -8.11 1.73
N TYR A 695 26.47 -9.22 2.43
CA TYR A 695 25.68 -10.34 1.89
C TYR A 695 24.16 -10.16 2.08
N ARG A 696 23.73 -9.42 3.11
CA ARG A 696 22.33 -9.04 3.37
C ARG A 696 21.73 -8.34 2.16
N ASP A 697 22.35 -7.24 1.72
CA ASP A 697 21.83 -6.41 0.64
C ASP A 697 21.80 -7.17 -0.69
N PHE A 698 22.83 -7.99 -0.95
CA PHE A 698 22.91 -8.82 -2.14
C PHE A 698 21.83 -9.92 -2.17
N LEU A 699 21.56 -10.59 -1.04
CA LEU A 699 20.51 -11.61 -0.94
C LEU A 699 19.10 -11.00 -1.04
N PHE A 700 18.85 -9.86 -0.40
CA PHE A 700 17.58 -9.15 -0.59
C PHE A 700 17.39 -8.68 -2.02
N SER A 701 18.44 -8.19 -2.69
CA SER A 701 18.40 -7.82 -4.10
C SER A 701 18.02 -9.01 -5.00
N LEU A 702 18.61 -10.19 -4.78
CA LEU A 702 18.23 -11.42 -5.48
C LEU A 702 16.76 -11.83 -5.23
N ILE A 703 16.27 -11.72 -3.99
CA ILE A 703 14.89 -12.05 -3.63
C ILE A 703 13.90 -11.06 -4.27
N SER A 704 14.21 -9.75 -4.24
CA SER A 704 13.38 -8.68 -4.82
C SER A 704 13.24 -8.81 -6.33
N GLU A 705 14.33 -9.12 -7.05
CA GLU A 705 14.32 -9.42 -8.49
C GLU A 705 13.77 -10.83 -8.83
N ARG A 706 13.30 -11.57 -7.82
CA ARG A 706 12.72 -12.94 -7.94
C ARG A 706 13.69 -13.98 -8.50
N LEU A 707 15.00 -13.80 -8.29
CA LEU A 707 16.09 -14.72 -8.62
C LEU A 707 16.31 -15.73 -7.48
N LEU A 708 15.26 -16.53 -7.23
CA LEU A 708 15.17 -17.37 -6.03
C LEU A 708 16.07 -18.62 -6.06
N CYS A 709 16.42 -19.13 -7.24
CA CYS A 709 17.39 -20.24 -7.37
C CYS A 709 18.79 -19.77 -6.98
N GLU A 710 19.15 -18.55 -7.39
CA GLU A 710 20.41 -17.91 -7.08
C GLU A 710 20.53 -17.53 -5.61
N ALA A 711 19.44 -17.02 -5.01
CA ALA A 711 19.35 -16.79 -3.58
C ALA A 711 19.47 -18.10 -2.77
N LYS A 712 18.86 -19.20 -3.25
CA LYS A 712 19.01 -20.53 -2.66
C LYS A 712 20.47 -21.00 -2.67
N ASP A 713 21.11 -21.03 -3.84
CA ASP A 713 22.48 -21.52 -4.01
C ASP A 713 23.47 -20.78 -3.09
N LEU A 714 23.36 -19.44 -3.03
CA LEU A 714 24.19 -18.65 -2.11
C LEU A 714 23.83 -18.86 -0.63
N GLY A 715 22.54 -19.06 -0.32
CA GLY A 715 22.07 -19.42 1.01
C GLY A 715 22.62 -20.75 1.52
N GLU A 716 22.65 -21.79 0.67
CA GLU A 716 23.27 -23.09 0.97
C GLU A 716 24.75 -22.96 1.28
N VAL A 717 25.47 -22.16 0.48
CA VAL A 717 26.86 -21.83 0.74
C VAL A 717 26.97 -21.16 2.12
N ILE A 718 26.16 -20.15 2.45
CA ILE A 718 26.25 -19.42 3.72
C ILE A 718 25.97 -20.34 4.92
N VAL A 719 24.84 -21.04 4.90
CA VAL A 719 24.37 -21.93 5.98
C VAL A 719 25.31 -23.12 6.18
N GLY A 720 25.72 -23.80 5.10
CA GLY A 720 26.72 -24.88 5.16
C GLY A 720 28.13 -24.41 5.54
N GLY A 721 28.34 -23.11 5.72
CA GLY A 721 29.59 -22.50 6.17
C GLY A 721 29.64 -22.13 7.65
N ASP A 722 28.50 -22.21 8.34
CA ASP A 722 28.29 -21.61 9.67
C ASP A 722 28.68 -20.13 9.74
N PHE A 723 28.26 -19.36 8.72
CA PHE A 723 28.55 -17.93 8.63
C PHE A 723 27.50 -17.06 9.30
N PRO A 724 27.87 -15.85 9.77
CA PRO A 724 26.92 -14.89 10.32
C PRO A 724 25.94 -14.45 9.23
N ILE A 725 24.66 -14.71 9.48
CA ILE A 725 23.51 -14.27 8.67
C ILE A 725 22.45 -13.70 9.62
N GLN A 726 21.84 -12.58 9.24
CA GLN A 726 20.78 -11.93 10.03
C GLN A 726 19.45 -12.70 9.91
N ASP A 727 18.60 -12.59 10.94
CA ASP A 727 17.37 -13.40 11.02
C ASP A 727 16.37 -13.03 9.93
N ASP A 728 16.26 -11.77 9.55
CA ASP A 728 15.34 -11.31 8.52
C ASP A 728 15.75 -11.83 7.12
N VAL A 729 17.04 -11.87 6.81
CA VAL A 729 17.57 -12.50 5.58
C VAL A 729 17.26 -14.00 5.58
N LEU A 730 17.48 -14.68 6.71
CA LEU A 730 17.27 -16.13 6.84
C LEU A 730 15.78 -16.50 6.77
N ASN A 731 14.90 -15.72 7.41
CA ASN A 731 13.45 -15.84 7.30
C ASN A 731 12.96 -15.61 5.87
N ALA A 732 13.41 -14.53 5.21
CA ALA A 732 13.06 -14.24 3.83
C ALA A 732 13.52 -15.35 2.87
N LEU A 733 14.72 -15.91 3.08
CA LEU A 733 15.21 -17.07 2.35
C LEU A 733 14.33 -18.31 2.59
N ILE A 734 14.06 -18.69 3.84
CA ILE A 734 13.22 -19.85 4.17
C ILE A 734 11.84 -19.71 3.51
N GLY A 735 11.16 -18.57 3.70
CA GLY A 735 9.82 -18.32 3.17
C GLY A 735 9.76 -18.32 1.63
N SER A 736 10.76 -17.73 0.97
CA SER A 736 10.79 -17.65 -0.51
C SER A 736 11.22 -18.99 -1.13
N VAL A 737 12.29 -19.60 -0.63
CA VAL A 737 12.85 -20.85 -1.16
C VAL A 737 11.92 -22.03 -0.92
N ALA A 738 11.12 -22.05 0.15
CA ALA A 738 10.15 -23.11 0.42
C ALA A 738 9.11 -23.32 -0.70
N THR A 739 8.92 -22.34 -1.58
CA THR A 739 8.04 -22.49 -2.76
C THR A 739 8.67 -23.35 -3.85
N ILE A 740 10.00 -23.32 -4.00
CA ILE A 740 10.78 -24.00 -5.04
C ILE A 740 11.40 -25.28 -4.50
N ASP A 741 12.13 -25.19 -3.40
CA ASP A 741 12.83 -26.30 -2.75
C ASP A 741 12.57 -26.31 -1.24
N PRO A 742 11.55 -27.05 -0.78
CA PRO A 742 11.25 -27.19 0.63
C PRO A 742 12.36 -27.89 1.44
N CYS A 743 13.16 -28.75 0.81
CA CYS A 743 14.24 -29.47 1.49
C CYS A 743 15.36 -28.50 1.89
N CYS A 744 15.69 -27.55 1.02
CA CYS A 744 16.71 -26.55 1.32
C CYS A 744 16.20 -25.46 2.28
N ALA A 745 14.92 -25.10 2.19
CA ALA A 745 14.28 -24.25 3.21
C ALA A 745 14.28 -24.92 4.61
N LEU A 746 14.11 -26.24 4.68
CA LEU A 746 14.28 -27.02 5.92
C LEU A 746 15.73 -27.01 6.44
N LEU A 747 16.74 -27.08 5.57
CA LEU A 747 18.14 -26.95 5.99
C LEU A 747 18.42 -25.58 6.63
N PHE A 748 17.90 -24.51 6.02
CA PHE A 748 18.01 -23.15 6.54
C PHE A 748 17.30 -22.99 7.89
N LEU A 749 16.11 -23.58 8.05
CA LEU A 749 15.41 -23.58 9.34
C LEU A 749 16.15 -24.40 10.41
N LYS A 750 16.65 -25.60 10.08
CA LYS A 750 17.41 -26.43 11.04
C LYS A 750 18.70 -25.72 11.48
N PHE A 751 19.33 -24.94 10.61
CA PHE A 751 20.45 -24.07 10.96
C PHE A 751 20.04 -22.95 11.94
N MET A 752 18.94 -22.25 11.66
CA MET A 752 18.38 -21.21 12.54
C MET A 752 18.12 -21.76 13.95
N LEU A 753 17.41 -22.88 14.04
CA LEU A 753 17.07 -23.55 15.30
C LEU A 753 18.30 -24.10 16.03
N GLY A 754 19.35 -24.48 15.30
CA GLY A 754 20.65 -24.90 15.85
C GLY A 754 21.47 -23.76 16.46
N LYS A 755 21.07 -22.50 16.24
CA LYS A 755 21.66 -21.29 16.87
C LYS A 755 20.77 -20.69 17.96
N ASP A 756 19.75 -21.43 18.40
CA ASP A 756 18.71 -20.97 19.34
C ASP A 756 17.98 -19.68 18.87
N ARG A 757 17.88 -19.51 17.54
CA ARG A 757 17.10 -18.46 16.89
C ARG A 757 15.82 -19.08 16.33
N PHE A 758 14.75 -18.30 16.29
CA PHE A 758 13.42 -18.79 15.94
C PHE A 758 12.86 -18.08 14.70
N PRO A 759 12.16 -18.79 13.80
CA PRO A 759 11.56 -18.20 12.60
C PRO A 759 10.36 -17.29 12.95
N THR A 760 10.00 -16.39 12.04
CA THR A 760 8.72 -15.64 12.13
C THR A 760 7.53 -16.56 11.87
N LEU A 761 6.35 -16.19 12.39
CA LEU A 761 5.11 -16.94 12.16
C LEU A 761 4.75 -17.03 10.66
N LEU A 762 4.97 -15.96 9.89
CA LEU A 762 4.74 -15.98 8.44
C LEU A 762 5.81 -16.81 7.70
N THR A 763 7.06 -16.85 8.16
CA THR A 763 8.07 -17.79 7.63
C THR A 763 7.64 -19.24 7.85
N LEU A 764 7.14 -19.60 9.03
CA LEU A 764 6.55 -20.92 9.28
C LEU A 764 5.33 -21.19 8.40
N SER A 765 4.44 -20.20 8.23
CA SER A 765 3.24 -20.30 7.37
C SER A 765 3.60 -20.56 5.91
N ASN A 766 4.60 -19.85 5.39
CA ASN A 766 5.10 -20.01 4.02
C ASN A 766 5.84 -21.35 3.86
N LEU A 767 6.67 -21.74 4.83
CA LEU A 767 7.37 -23.02 4.83
C LEU A 767 6.41 -24.21 4.83
N SER A 768 5.37 -24.20 5.66
CA SER A 768 4.37 -25.27 5.64
C SER A 768 3.60 -25.29 4.32
N ARG A 769 3.24 -24.13 3.77
CA ARG A 769 2.50 -24.05 2.51
C ARG A 769 3.34 -24.61 1.36
N GLY A 770 4.66 -24.43 1.40
CA GLY A 770 5.62 -25.12 0.56
C GLY A 770 5.61 -26.63 0.79
N LEU A 771 5.94 -27.08 2.01
CA LEU A 771 6.04 -28.51 2.36
C LEU A 771 4.76 -29.29 2.09
N CYS A 772 3.58 -28.75 2.41
CA CYS A 772 2.28 -29.36 2.14
C CYS A 772 1.97 -29.45 0.64
N LYS A 773 2.34 -28.45 -0.18
CA LYS A 773 2.22 -28.54 -1.65
C LYS A 773 3.08 -29.65 -2.24
N HIS A 774 4.26 -29.88 -1.64
CA HIS A 774 5.21 -30.92 -2.07
C HIS A 774 5.05 -32.26 -1.31
N GLY A 775 3.99 -32.44 -0.51
CA GLY A 775 3.67 -33.68 0.20
C GLY A 775 4.62 -34.05 1.34
N LYS A 776 5.46 -33.14 1.80
CA LYS A 776 6.51 -33.35 2.81
C LYS A 776 6.01 -33.22 4.25
N PHE A 777 5.08 -34.10 4.61
CA PHE A 777 4.37 -34.04 5.88
C PHE A 777 5.20 -34.51 7.08
N ASP A 778 6.09 -35.49 6.90
CA ASP A 778 6.88 -36.06 8.01
C ASP A 778 8.01 -35.11 8.45
N GLU A 779 8.68 -34.45 7.51
CA GLU A 779 9.69 -33.43 7.80
C GLU A 779 9.07 -32.18 8.46
N LEU A 780 7.85 -31.82 8.05
CA LEU A 780 7.06 -30.76 8.69
C LEU A 780 6.74 -31.11 10.16
N LEU A 781 6.38 -32.36 10.46
CA LEU A 781 6.13 -32.83 11.82
C LEU A 781 7.39 -32.92 12.68
N GLU A 782 8.55 -33.20 12.10
CA GLU A 782 9.84 -33.13 12.80
C GLU A 782 10.11 -31.69 13.27
N VAL A 783 9.93 -30.70 12.39
CA VAL A 783 10.06 -29.28 12.71
C VAL A 783 9.12 -28.87 13.85
N PHE A 784 7.84 -29.27 13.79
CA PHE A 784 6.90 -28.93 14.88
C PHE A 784 7.31 -29.52 16.22
N LYS A 785 7.76 -30.78 16.27
CA LYS A 785 8.23 -31.39 17.52
C LYS A 785 9.42 -30.63 18.12
N ILE A 786 10.34 -30.15 17.28
CA ILE A 786 11.49 -29.34 17.73
C ILE A 786 11.02 -27.98 18.29
N LEU A 787 10.09 -27.30 17.61
CA LEU A 787 9.54 -26.01 18.06
C LEU A 787 8.72 -26.15 19.35
N SER A 788 7.87 -27.18 19.47
CA SER A 788 7.10 -27.45 20.69
C SER A 788 8.00 -27.82 21.87
N ALA A 789 9.10 -28.56 21.63
CA ALA A 789 10.08 -28.88 22.67
C ALA A 789 10.90 -27.67 23.15
N LYS A 790 10.95 -26.59 22.36
CA LYS A 790 11.56 -25.30 22.73
C LYS A 790 10.53 -24.26 23.21
N GLU A 791 9.30 -24.68 23.53
CA GLU A 791 8.21 -23.82 24.02
C GLU A 791 7.86 -22.62 23.11
N TYR A 792 8.12 -22.72 21.80
CA TYR A 792 7.90 -21.63 20.84
C TYR A 792 6.42 -21.19 20.72
N PHE A 793 5.47 -22.10 20.94
CA PHE A 793 4.03 -21.82 20.83
C PHE A 793 3.48 -21.32 22.17
N VAL A 794 3.34 -20.00 22.31
CA VAL A 794 2.92 -19.34 23.58
C VAL A 794 1.54 -18.69 23.46
N ASP A 795 1.18 -18.14 22.31
CA ASP A 795 -0.04 -17.35 22.09
C ASP A 795 -1.09 -18.05 21.21
N THR A 796 -2.28 -17.44 21.13
CA THR A 796 -3.41 -17.94 20.35
C THR A 796 -3.09 -18.14 18.87
N ASP A 797 -2.33 -17.21 18.26
CA ASP A 797 -2.03 -17.26 16.83
C ASP A 797 -0.99 -18.33 16.50
N SER A 798 0.03 -18.51 17.34
CA SER A 798 0.98 -19.62 17.24
C SER A 798 0.25 -20.97 17.36
N TYR A 799 -0.65 -21.11 18.34
CA TYR A 799 -1.49 -22.31 18.50
C TYR A 799 -2.43 -22.53 17.32
N GLY A 800 -3.10 -21.49 16.82
CA GLY A 800 -4.01 -21.58 15.67
C GLY A 800 -3.27 -21.92 14.37
N THR A 801 -2.07 -21.37 14.19
CA THR A 801 -1.19 -21.77 13.10
C THR A 801 -0.78 -23.24 13.26
N MET A 802 -0.42 -23.71 14.46
CA MET A 802 -0.15 -25.13 14.76
C MET A 802 -1.33 -26.05 14.44
N VAL A 803 -2.57 -25.65 14.75
CA VAL A 803 -3.77 -26.38 14.32
C VAL A 803 -3.86 -26.42 12.80
N SER A 804 -3.78 -25.27 12.12
CA SER A 804 -3.86 -25.18 10.65
C SER A 804 -2.76 -26.02 9.96
N PHE A 805 -1.54 -26.02 10.51
CA PHE A 805 -0.43 -26.85 10.05
C PHE A 805 -0.72 -28.35 10.14
N LEU A 806 -1.16 -28.83 11.30
CA LEU A 806 -1.45 -30.24 11.52
C LEU A 806 -2.67 -30.71 10.69
N CYS A 807 -3.65 -29.83 10.48
CA CYS A 807 -4.75 -30.04 9.54
C CYS A 807 -4.26 -30.21 8.10
N ASN A 808 -3.39 -29.31 7.61
CA ASN A 808 -2.79 -29.42 6.28
C ASN A 808 -1.85 -30.63 6.15
N ALA A 809 -1.27 -31.10 7.25
CA ALA A 809 -0.48 -32.33 7.33
C ALA A 809 -1.31 -33.62 7.46
N ARG A 810 -2.65 -33.53 7.39
CA ARG A 810 -3.61 -34.64 7.59
C ARG A 810 -3.52 -35.34 8.97
N LYS A 811 -2.87 -34.70 9.95
CA LYS A 811 -2.72 -35.20 11.33
C LYS A 811 -3.83 -34.66 12.23
N LEU A 812 -5.07 -35.03 11.89
CA LEU A 812 -6.29 -34.51 12.52
C LEU A 812 -6.40 -34.83 14.03
N ARG A 813 -5.85 -35.97 14.48
CA ARG A 813 -5.88 -36.36 15.90
C ARG A 813 -4.96 -35.44 16.71
N GLU A 814 -3.76 -35.20 16.20
CA GLU A 814 -2.76 -34.32 16.77
C GLU A 814 -3.24 -32.87 16.75
N ALA A 815 -3.84 -32.41 15.64
CA ALA A 815 -4.47 -31.09 15.53
C ALA A 815 -5.57 -30.86 16.60
N TYR A 816 -6.42 -31.87 16.84
CA TYR A 816 -7.45 -31.81 17.87
C TYR A 816 -6.85 -31.83 19.30
N GLN A 817 -5.78 -32.60 19.53
CA GLN A 817 -5.06 -32.58 20.81
C GLN A 817 -4.48 -31.21 21.11
N VAL A 818 -3.91 -30.53 20.10
CA VAL A 818 -3.42 -29.15 20.22
C VAL A 818 -4.55 -28.18 20.58
N LEU A 819 -5.71 -28.28 19.93
CA LEU A 819 -6.87 -27.44 20.27
C LEU A 819 -7.37 -27.68 21.71
N GLN A 820 -7.32 -28.91 22.21
CA GLN A 820 -7.65 -29.21 23.61
C GLN A 820 -6.55 -28.75 24.60
N GLU A 821 -5.27 -28.77 24.21
CA GLU A 821 -4.19 -28.21 25.01
C GLU A 821 -4.34 -26.70 25.18
N MET A 822 -4.65 -26.01 24.09
CA MET A 822 -4.92 -24.58 24.04
C MET A 822 -6.05 -24.20 25.02
N LYS A 823 -7.18 -24.92 24.98
CA LYS A 823 -8.28 -24.79 25.96
C LYS A 823 -7.82 -25.00 27.40
N ARG A 824 -7.03 -26.04 27.67
CA ARG A 824 -6.49 -26.35 29.02
C ARG A 824 -5.57 -25.24 29.54
N LYS A 825 -4.85 -24.55 28.65
CA LYS A 825 -4.00 -23.39 28.96
C LYS A 825 -4.78 -22.08 29.14
N GLY A 826 -6.11 -22.08 28.97
CA GLY A 826 -6.95 -20.89 29.08
C GLY A 826 -6.93 -19.99 27.83
N LEU A 827 -6.29 -20.44 26.75
CA LEU A 827 -6.32 -19.78 25.45
C LEU A 827 -7.60 -20.22 24.73
N GLY A 828 -8.47 -19.28 24.38
CA GLY A 828 -9.73 -19.57 23.68
C GLY A 828 -9.47 -19.89 22.20
N PRO A 829 -9.80 -21.09 21.69
CA PRO A 829 -9.59 -21.42 20.29
C PRO A 829 -10.42 -20.51 19.38
N ASP A 830 -9.77 -19.97 18.36
CA ASP A 830 -10.39 -19.02 17.44
C ASP A 830 -11.23 -19.74 16.36
N ILE A 831 -12.06 -18.96 15.64
CA ILE A 831 -12.92 -19.49 14.59
C ILE A 831 -12.07 -20.07 13.42
N SER A 832 -10.85 -19.57 13.17
CA SER A 832 -9.99 -20.11 12.12
C SER A 832 -9.39 -21.48 12.46
N SER A 833 -9.08 -21.76 13.73
CA SER A 833 -8.69 -23.10 14.21
C SER A 833 -9.81 -24.11 14.02
N TYR A 834 -11.04 -23.74 14.41
CA TYR A 834 -12.23 -24.58 14.20
C TYR A 834 -12.50 -24.83 12.71
N ASN A 835 -12.49 -23.78 11.90
CA ASN A 835 -12.67 -23.90 10.45
C ASN A 835 -11.57 -24.77 9.81
N SER A 836 -10.31 -24.62 10.20
CA SER A 836 -9.19 -25.43 9.68
C SER A 836 -9.36 -26.92 10.00
N LEU A 837 -9.75 -27.24 11.23
CA LEU A 837 -10.06 -28.61 11.66
C LEU A 837 -11.27 -29.18 10.93
N MET A 838 -12.36 -28.43 10.85
CA MET A 838 -13.57 -28.86 10.13
C MET A 838 -13.30 -29.09 8.65
N GLU A 839 -12.60 -28.16 7.97
CA GLU A 839 -12.28 -28.29 6.55
C GLU A 839 -11.40 -29.50 6.27
N ALA A 840 -10.39 -29.75 7.11
CA ALA A 840 -9.54 -30.92 6.99
C ALA A 840 -10.28 -32.23 7.35
N CYS A 841 -11.18 -32.23 8.33
CA CYS A 841 -12.10 -33.35 8.57
C CYS A 841 -13.01 -33.61 7.35
N CYS A 842 -13.53 -32.57 6.71
CA CYS A 842 -14.34 -32.70 5.49
C CYS A 842 -13.52 -33.22 4.29
N LYS A 843 -12.25 -32.81 4.15
CA LYS A 843 -11.32 -33.33 3.12
C LYS A 843 -10.98 -34.81 3.31
N GLU A 844 -10.83 -35.27 4.55
CA GLU A 844 -10.60 -36.69 4.89
C GLU A 844 -11.91 -37.48 5.11
N ASP A 845 -13.05 -36.96 4.63
CA ASP A 845 -14.38 -37.60 4.69
C ASP A 845 -14.94 -37.94 6.09
N LEU A 846 -14.39 -37.29 7.12
CA LEU A 846 -14.77 -37.39 8.54
C LEU A 846 -15.87 -36.40 8.93
N LEU A 847 -17.03 -36.49 8.26
CA LEU A 847 -18.17 -35.60 8.50
C LEU A 847 -18.72 -35.65 9.94
N ARG A 848 -18.70 -36.82 10.61
CA ARG A 848 -19.17 -36.94 12.01
C ARG A 848 -18.31 -36.14 12.99
N PRO A 849 -16.96 -36.23 12.97
CA PRO A 849 -16.08 -35.29 13.67
C PRO A 849 -16.31 -33.81 13.32
N ALA A 850 -16.50 -33.47 12.04
CA ALA A 850 -16.74 -32.08 11.63
C ALA A 850 -18.01 -31.48 12.26
N LYS A 851 -19.10 -32.25 12.35
CA LYS A 851 -20.34 -31.83 13.05
C LYS A 851 -20.13 -31.68 14.57
N ARG A 852 -19.34 -32.55 15.21
CA ARG A 852 -19.00 -32.38 16.63
C ARG A 852 -18.18 -31.12 16.90
N LEU A 853 -17.26 -30.77 16.01
CA LEU A 853 -16.48 -29.53 16.09
C LEU A 853 -17.37 -28.29 15.92
N TRP A 854 -18.37 -28.36 15.04
CA TRP A 854 -19.41 -27.34 14.91
C TRP A 854 -20.21 -27.18 16.20
N ASP A 855 -20.76 -28.27 16.75
CA ASP A 855 -21.51 -28.24 18.02
C ASP A 855 -20.65 -27.68 19.17
N GLU A 856 -19.37 -28.09 19.24
CA GLU A 856 -18.39 -27.63 20.23
C GLU A 856 -18.07 -26.13 20.06
N MET A 857 -18.01 -25.62 18.83
CA MET A 857 -17.77 -24.20 18.53
C MET A 857 -18.94 -23.33 19.01
N PHE A 858 -20.18 -23.70 18.70
CA PHE A 858 -21.37 -22.97 19.15
C PHE A 858 -21.59 -23.09 20.68
N ALA A 859 -21.27 -24.24 21.29
CA ALA A 859 -21.33 -24.41 22.74
C ALA A 859 -20.33 -23.49 23.50
N ASN A 860 -19.21 -23.11 22.87
CA ASN A 860 -18.27 -22.13 23.42
C ASN A 860 -18.68 -20.67 23.17
N GLY A 861 -19.84 -20.41 22.58
CA GLY A 861 -20.37 -19.06 22.36
C GLY A 861 -19.90 -18.36 21.08
N PHE A 862 -19.18 -19.05 20.18
CA PHE A 862 -18.79 -18.48 18.89
C PHE A 862 -19.92 -18.60 17.87
N GLY A 863 -20.24 -17.48 17.20
CA GLY A 863 -21.05 -17.50 15.99
C GLY A 863 -20.22 -17.91 14.77
N GLY A 864 -20.66 -18.94 14.03
CA GLY A 864 -20.00 -19.36 12.80
C GLY A 864 -19.98 -18.25 11.74
N ASN A 865 -18.88 -18.15 10.99
CA ASN A 865 -18.75 -17.20 9.88
C ASN A 865 -19.06 -17.88 8.53
N ILE A 866 -19.08 -17.10 7.44
CA ILE A 866 -19.38 -17.61 6.08
C ILE A 866 -18.58 -18.87 5.74
N LYS A 867 -17.27 -18.89 6.05
CA LYS A 867 -16.41 -20.06 5.83
C LYS A 867 -16.88 -21.28 6.63
N THR A 868 -17.27 -21.11 7.89
CA THR A 868 -17.78 -22.19 8.74
C THR A 868 -19.00 -22.88 8.12
N TYR A 869 -19.99 -22.09 7.66
CA TYR A 869 -21.18 -22.63 6.99
C TYR A 869 -20.82 -23.29 5.65
N ASN A 870 -19.99 -22.64 4.82
CA ASN A 870 -19.61 -23.16 3.50
C ASN A 870 -18.87 -24.50 3.56
N ILE A 871 -18.04 -24.74 4.59
CA ILE A 871 -17.35 -26.03 4.81
C ILE A 871 -18.35 -27.18 4.93
N LEU A 872 -19.40 -27.02 5.76
CA LEU A 872 -20.39 -28.07 5.97
C LEU A 872 -21.39 -28.16 4.82
N ILE A 873 -21.92 -27.03 4.32
CA ILE A 873 -22.87 -27.00 3.20
C ILE A 873 -22.26 -27.72 2.00
N ARG A 874 -21.03 -27.35 1.60
CA ARG A 874 -20.33 -28.02 0.50
C ARG A 874 -20.15 -29.52 0.76
N LYS A 875 -19.67 -29.93 1.94
CA LYS A 875 -19.41 -31.36 2.19
C LYS A 875 -20.68 -32.21 2.33
N LEU A 876 -21.80 -31.60 2.73
CA LEU A 876 -23.10 -32.26 2.76
C LEU A 876 -23.67 -32.41 1.35
N SER A 877 -23.58 -31.37 0.50
CA SER A 877 -23.91 -31.45 -0.93
C SER A 877 -23.09 -32.53 -1.65
N GLU A 878 -21.76 -32.55 -1.49
CA GLU A 878 -20.85 -33.58 -2.04
C GLU A 878 -21.21 -35.03 -1.64
N ARG A 879 -22.02 -35.21 -0.59
CA ARG A 879 -22.44 -36.51 -0.05
C ARG A 879 -23.92 -36.82 -0.25
N GLY A 880 -24.65 -36.03 -1.05
CA GLY A 880 -26.09 -36.18 -1.27
C GLY A 880 -26.96 -35.85 -0.04
N GLN A 881 -26.38 -35.31 1.03
CA GLN A 881 -27.12 -34.95 2.26
C GLN A 881 -27.77 -33.56 2.14
N VAL A 882 -28.44 -33.32 1.02
CA VAL A 882 -28.89 -31.99 0.57
C VAL A 882 -29.97 -31.38 1.48
N GLU A 883 -30.83 -32.18 2.11
CA GLU A 883 -31.77 -31.70 3.11
C GLU A 883 -31.07 -30.97 4.26
N GLU A 884 -29.94 -31.51 4.72
CA GLU A 884 -29.21 -30.97 5.85
C GLU A 884 -28.34 -29.77 5.44
N ALA A 885 -27.80 -29.80 4.22
CA ALA A 885 -27.16 -28.63 3.60
C ALA A 885 -28.15 -27.45 3.49
N HIS A 886 -29.39 -27.70 3.04
CA HIS A 886 -30.44 -26.70 2.94
C HIS A 886 -30.90 -26.19 4.32
N ARG A 887 -30.97 -27.07 5.35
CA ARG A 887 -31.23 -26.63 6.74
C ARG A 887 -30.14 -25.70 7.27
N LEU A 888 -28.86 -26.01 7.02
CA LEU A 888 -27.75 -25.12 7.40
C LEU A 888 -27.78 -23.79 6.64
N PHE A 889 -28.16 -23.80 5.35
CA PHE A 889 -28.35 -22.58 4.56
C PHE A 889 -29.49 -21.70 5.09
N CYS A 890 -30.64 -22.28 5.45
CA CYS A 890 -31.70 -21.53 6.12
C CYS A 890 -31.24 -20.97 7.48
N HIS A 891 -30.48 -21.76 8.25
CA HIS A 891 -29.92 -21.30 9.53
C HIS A 891 -28.88 -20.16 9.37
N MET A 892 -28.12 -20.16 8.27
CA MET A 892 -27.19 -19.09 7.90
C MET A 892 -27.94 -17.77 7.71
N LEU A 893 -29.06 -17.80 6.97
CA LEU A 893 -29.95 -16.66 6.75
C LEU A 893 -30.62 -16.18 8.04
N GLU A 894 -31.14 -17.09 8.88
CA GLU A 894 -31.72 -16.78 10.19
C GLU A 894 -30.74 -16.06 11.14
N LYS A 895 -29.45 -16.32 10.99
CA LYS A 895 -28.37 -15.70 11.77
C LYS A 895 -27.83 -14.40 11.17
N GLY A 896 -28.39 -13.94 10.05
CA GLY A 896 -27.94 -12.72 9.35
C GLY A 896 -26.57 -12.87 8.67
N VAL A 897 -26.11 -14.10 8.44
CA VAL A 897 -24.85 -14.36 7.72
C VAL A 897 -25.20 -14.43 6.23
N ALA A 898 -24.79 -13.44 5.45
CA ALA A 898 -25.08 -13.39 4.01
C ALA A 898 -24.36 -14.53 3.25
N PRO A 899 -25.08 -15.41 2.52
CA PRO A 899 -24.47 -16.41 1.65
C PRO A 899 -23.64 -15.79 0.51
N ASP A 900 -22.57 -16.49 0.10
CA ASP A 900 -21.74 -16.09 -1.03
C ASP A 900 -21.97 -16.98 -2.26
N SER A 901 -21.31 -16.64 -3.37
CA SER A 901 -21.41 -17.42 -4.62
C SER A 901 -21.02 -18.89 -4.42
N THR A 902 -20.07 -19.20 -3.54
CA THR A 902 -19.65 -20.59 -3.29
C THR A 902 -20.68 -21.35 -2.46
N THR A 903 -21.38 -20.68 -1.54
CA THR A 903 -22.52 -21.22 -0.79
C THR A 903 -23.64 -21.65 -1.75
N TYR A 904 -24.06 -20.73 -2.63
CA TYR A 904 -25.13 -21.00 -3.59
C TYR A 904 -24.73 -22.07 -4.61
N SER A 905 -23.56 -21.96 -5.25
CA SER A 905 -23.10 -22.96 -6.23
C SER A 905 -23.02 -24.36 -5.62
N SER A 906 -22.46 -24.51 -4.41
CA SER A 906 -22.34 -25.82 -3.76
C SER A 906 -23.70 -26.42 -3.37
N LEU A 907 -24.68 -25.59 -2.97
CA LEU A 907 -26.01 -26.06 -2.62
C LEU A 907 -26.84 -26.41 -3.88
N LEU A 908 -26.76 -25.59 -4.93
CA LEU A 908 -27.41 -25.84 -6.21
C LEU A 908 -26.85 -27.10 -6.90
N GLU A 909 -25.53 -27.32 -6.87
CA GLU A 909 -24.91 -28.54 -7.41
C GLU A 909 -25.47 -29.80 -6.74
N GLY A 910 -25.50 -29.83 -5.40
CA GLY A 910 -26.04 -30.96 -4.65
C GLY A 910 -27.53 -31.18 -4.93
N LEU A 911 -28.34 -30.12 -4.90
CA LEU A 911 -29.79 -30.23 -5.16
C LEU A 911 -30.11 -30.70 -6.58
N CYS A 912 -29.29 -30.36 -7.58
CA CYS A 912 -29.41 -30.92 -8.93
C CYS A 912 -29.06 -32.41 -8.97
N GLN A 913 -27.97 -32.84 -8.31
CA GLN A 913 -27.53 -34.24 -8.28
C GLN A 913 -28.56 -35.18 -7.61
N GLU A 914 -29.23 -34.70 -6.56
CA GLU A 914 -30.31 -35.45 -5.87
C GLU A 914 -31.70 -35.24 -6.52
N ASN A 915 -31.79 -34.59 -7.68
CA ASN A 915 -33.04 -34.31 -8.42
C ASN A 915 -34.10 -33.51 -7.62
N GLU A 916 -33.66 -32.72 -6.64
CA GLU A 916 -34.48 -31.83 -5.79
C GLU A 916 -34.71 -30.45 -6.46
N ILE A 917 -35.09 -30.48 -7.73
CA ILE A 917 -35.10 -29.32 -8.63
C ILE A 917 -35.98 -28.18 -8.09
N LYS A 918 -37.14 -28.49 -7.50
CA LYS A 918 -38.04 -27.47 -6.93
C LYS A 918 -37.36 -26.65 -5.81
N THR A 919 -36.56 -27.33 -4.98
CA THR A 919 -35.81 -26.71 -3.90
C THR A 919 -34.64 -25.90 -4.46
N ALA A 920 -33.99 -26.37 -5.53
CA ALA A 920 -32.94 -25.63 -6.22
C ALA A 920 -33.45 -24.28 -6.78
N PHE A 921 -34.63 -24.25 -7.42
CA PHE A 921 -35.25 -22.99 -7.87
C PHE A 921 -35.56 -22.02 -6.72
N GLN A 922 -36.03 -22.52 -5.57
CA GLN A 922 -36.26 -21.67 -4.38
C GLN A 922 -34.96 -21.09 -3.81
N VAL A 923 -33.88 -21.88 -3.80
CA VAL A 923 -32.54 -21.41 -3.40
C VAL A 923 -32.01 -20.37 -4.38
N PHE A 924 -32.19 -20.58 -5.69
CA PHE A 924 -31.79 -19.60 -6.71
C PHE A 924 -32.59 -18.29 -6.59
N GLN A 925 -33.91 -18.35 -6.39
CA GLN A 925 -34.74 -17.16 -6.13
C GLN A 925 -34.21 -16.34 -4.94
N LYS A 926 -33.84 -17.00 -3.83
CA LYS A 926 -33.23 -16.32 -2.67
C LYS A 926 -31.91 -15.62 -3.01
N SER A 927 -31.14 -16.09 -4.00
CA SER A 927 -29.94 -15.39 -4.46
C SER A 927 -30.26 -14.07 -5.17
N VAL A 928 -31.39 -14.03 -5.91
CA VAL A 928 -31.87 -12.82 -6.60
C VAL A 928 -32.48 -11.82 -5.62
N GLU A 929 -33.16 -12.31 -4.58
CA GLU A 929 -33.66 -11.48 -3.47
C GLU A 929 -32.51 -10.83 -2.67
N GLN A 930 -31.31 -11.43 -2.67
CA GLN A 930 -30.11 -10.90 -2.03
C GLN A 930 -29.33 -9.93 -2.93
N ASP A 931 -28.93 -10.34 -4.14
CA ASP A 931 -28.15 -9.51 -5.07
C ASP A 931 -28.33 -9.97 -6.53
N ARG A 932 -28.59 -9.01 -7.42
CA ARG A 932 -28.77 -9.24 -8.86
C ARG A 932 -27.47 -9.62 -9.57
N GLU A 933 -26.31 -9.10 -9.16
CA GLU A 933 -25.02 -9.46 -9.76
C GLU A 933 -24.53 -10.85 -9.32
N LEU A 934 -24.80 -11.23 -8.07
CA LEU A 934 -24.65 -12.60 -7.58
C LEU A 934 -25.53 -13.57 -8.38
N ALA A 935 -26.82 -13.27 -8.52
CA ALA A 935 -27.74 -14.12 -9.27
C ALA A 935 -27.34 -14.28 -10.75
N GLN A 936 -26.85 -13.21 -11.41
CA GLN A 936 -26.36 -13.30 -12.79
C GLN A 936 -25.17 -14.27 -12.92
N ARG A 937 -24.19 -14.21 -12.01
CA ARG A 937 -23.05 -15.15 -11.99
C ARG A 937 -23.47 -16.59 -11.67
N LEU A 938 -24.51 -16.76 -10.85
CA LEU A 938 -25.06 -18.06 -10.51
C LEU A 938 -25.92 -18.65 -11.64
N LEU A 939 -26.52 -17.84 -12.51
CA LEU A 939 -27.42 -18.30 -13.58
C LEU A 939 -26.73 -19.30 -14.52
N GLY A 940 -25.56 -18.95 -15.07
CA GLY A 940 -24.80 -19.86 -15.94
C GLY A 940 -24.30 -21.11 -15.19
N THR A 941 -23.95 -20.95 -13.92
CA THR A 941 -23.52 -22.07 -13.06
C THR A 941 -24.68 -23.04 -12.77
N PHE A 942 -25.89 -22.53 -12.51
CA PHE A 942 -27.08 -23.32 -12.25
C PHE A 942 -27.60 -24.01 -13.51
N THR A 943 -27.62 -23.29 -14.64
CA THR A 943 -27.91 -23.86 -15.97
C THR A 943 -26.96 -25.01 -16.30
N LEU A 944 -25.64 -24.84 -16.06
CA LEU A 944 -24.65 -25.88 -16.26
C LEU A 944 -24.94 -27.14 -15.42
N TYR A 945 -25.28 -26.98 -14.13
CA TYR A 945 -25.64 -28.11 -13.27
C TYR A 945 -26.93 -28.82 -13.70
N LEU A 946 -27.98 -28.07 -14.08
CA LEU A 946 -29.21 -28.67 -14.62
C LEU A 946 -28.95 -29.44 -15.92
N CYS A 947 -28.09 -28.93 -16.80
CA CYS A 947 -27.72 -29.59 -18.05
C CYS A 947 -26.87 -30.85 -17.83
N LYS A 948 -25.93 -30.80 -16.88
CA LYS A 948 -25.06 -31.93 -16.53
C LYS A 948 -25.85 -33.16 -16.04
N GLU A 949 -26.90 -32.94 -15.25
CA GLU A 949 -27.77 -34.01 -14.75
C GLU A 949 -28.95 -34.33 -15.70
N GLY A 950 -28.99 -33.73 -16.90
CA GLY A 950 -29.96 -34.05 -17.97
C GLY A 950 -31.32 -33.34 -17.89
N HIS A 951 -31.49 -32.34 -17.01
CA HIS A 951 -32.74 -31.62 -16.81
C HIS A 951 -32.93 -30.44 -17.77
N PHE A 952 -32.81 -30.69 -19.08
CA PHE A 952 -32.81 -29.64 -20.11
C PHE A 952 -34.08 -28.78 -20.16
N LEU A 953 -35.26 -29.37 -19.93
CA LEU A 953 -36.53 -28.63 -19.86
C LEU A 953 -36.56 -27.64 -18.68
N ALA A 954 -35.94 -27.99 -17.55
CA ALA A 954 -35.84 -27.11 -16.39
C ALA A 954 -34.80 -26.00 -16.63
N ALA A 955 -33.69 -26.31 -17.29
CA ALA A 955 -32.70 -25.31 -17.72
C ALA A 955 -33.30 -24.32 -18.74
N SER A 956 -34.07 -24.82 -19.71
CA SER A 956 -34.80 -23.97 -20.67
C SER A 956 -35.83 -23.09 -19.95
N SER A 957 -36.63 -23.63 -19.02
CA SER A 957 -37.61 -22.83 -18.28
C SER A 957 -36.97 -21.77 -17.35
N LEU A 958 -35.79 -22.06 -16.78
CA LEU A 958 -35.00 -21.09 -16.00
C LEU A 958 -34.55 -19.89 -16.85
N LEU A 959 -34.02 -20.14 -18.04
CA LEU A 959 -33.55 -19.08 -18.95
C LEU A 959 -34.70 -18.33 -19.64
N CYS A 960 -35.83 -19.00 -19.85
CA CYS A 960 -37.02 -18.41 -20.46
C CYS A 960 -37.91 -17.64 -19.46
N ASP A 961 -37.59 -17.66 -18.16
CA ASP A 961 -38.34 -16.92 -17.15
C ASP A 961 -38.02 -15.41 -17.19
N ARG A 962 -39.07 -14.59 -17.29
CA ARG A 962 -38.97 -13.12 -17.44
C ARG A 962 -38.52 -12.42 -16.17
N THR A 963 -38.59 -13.08 -15.02
CA THR A 963 -38.14 -12.60 -13.71
C THR A 963 -36.62 -12.35 -13.67
N TRP A 964 -35.83 -13.17 -14.37
CA TRP A 964 -34.36 -13.20 -14.28
C TRP A 964 -33.63 -12.57 -15.48
N ASN A 965 -34.31 -11.76 -16.30
CA ASN A 965 -33.78 -11.24 -17.56
C ASN A 965 -32.50 -10.37 -17.35
N THR A 966 -31.34 -11.01 -17.44
CA THR A 966 -29.99 -10.46 -17.22
C THR A 966 -29.13 -10.43 -18.49
N GLY A 967 -29.60 -11.01 -19.59
CA GLY A 967 -28.92 -10.97 -20.89
C GLY A 967 -27.61 -11.77 -20.95
N ASP A 968 -27.45 -12.79 -20.10
CA ASP A 968 -26.26 -13.64 -20.09
C ASP A 968 -26.23 -14.59 -21.31
N MET A 969 -25.40 -14.24 -22.30
CA MET A 969 -25.23 -15.04 -23.53
C MET A 969 -24.64 -16.43 -23.23
N ASP A 970 -23.74 -16.53 -22.25
CA ASP A 970 -22.98 -17.75 -21.98
C ASP A 970 -23.90 -18.86 -21.46
N SER A 971 -24.88 -18.53 -20.61
CA SER A 971 -25.93 -19.44 -20.16
C SER A 971 -26.69 -20.11 -21.31
N HIS A 972 -27.10 -19.35 -22.33
CA HIS A 972 -27.82 -19.90 -23.49
C HIS A 972 -26.91 -20.80 -24.35
N VAL A 973 -25.64 -20.42 -24.53
CA VAL A 973 -24.65 -21.24 -25.25
C VAL A 973 -24.37 -22.56 -24.51
N ILE A 974 -24.29 -22.54 -23.17
CA ILE A 974 -24.13 -23.74 -22.34
C ILE A 974 -25.30 -24.71 -22.55
N LEU A 975 -26.55 -24.23 -22.46
CA LEU A 975 -27.73 -25.09 -22.66
C LEU A 975 -27.74 -25.72 -24.07
N LEU A 976 -27.52 -24.92 -25.11
CA LEU A 976 -27.53 -25.40 -26.49
C LEU A 976 -26.40 -26.41 -26.78
N LYS A 977 -25.22 -26.23 -26.17
CA LYS A 977 -24.13 -27.20 -26.26
C LYS A 977 -24.51 -28.55 -25.65
N TYR A 978 -25.02 -28.56 -24.41
CA TYR A 978 -25.39 -29.80 -23.72
C TYR A 978 -26.56 -30.52 -24.41
N LEU A 979 -27.54 -29.78 -24.93
CA LEU A 979 -28.63 -30.33 -25.74
C LEU A 979 -28.11 -30.99 -27.03
N ALA A 980 -27.13 -30.36 -27.71
CA ALA A 980 -26.53 -30.90 -28.93
C ALA A 980 -25.67 -32.14 -28.66
N ASP A 981 -24.96 -32.19 -27.53
CA ASP A 981 -24.24 -33.39 -27.08
C ASP A 981 -25.23 -34.52 -26.69
N ALA A 982 -26.43 -34.19 -26.17
CA ALA A 982 -27.46 -35.14 -25.76
C ALA A 982 -28.39 -35.65 -26.88
N GLY A 983 -28.44 -34.96 -28.03
CA GLY A 983 -29.24 -35.39 -29.20
C GLY A 983 -30.67 -34.85 -29.29
N ASP A 984 -31.09 -33.95 -28.39
CA ASP A 984 -32.49 -33.49 -28.29
C ASP A 984 -32.78 -32.30 -29.23
N VAL A 985 -32.85 -32.59 -30.53
CA VAL A 985 -33.14 -31.61 -31.58
C VAL A 985 -34.47 -30.85 -31.38
N PRO A 986 -35.59 -31.46 -30.92
CA PRO A 986 -36.82 -30.72 -30.64
C PRO A 986 -36.66 -29.61 -29.59
N ALA A 987 -36.01 -29.89 -28.45
CA ALA A 987 -35.80 -28.91 -27.39
C ALA A 987 -34.85 -27.77 -27.82
N ILE A 988 -33.86 -28.08 -28.68
CA ILE A 988 -32.98 -27.11 -29.33
C ILE A 988 -33.80 -26.11 -30.15
N THR A 989 -34.65 -26.59 -31.05
CA THR A 989 -35.45 -25.73 -31.95
C THR A 989 -36.45 -24.87 -31.17
N GLU A 990 -37.08 -25.41 -30.12
CA GLU A 990 -37.99 -24.64 -29.27
C GLU A 990 -37.28 -23.51 -28.51
N HIS A 991 -36.12 -23.79 -27.90
CA HIS A 991 -35.35 -22.78 -27.18
C HIS A 991 -34.80 -21.70 -28.12
N ILE A 992 -34.28 -22.09 -29.29
CA ILE A 992 -33.80 -21.18 -30.34
C ILE A 992 -34.91 -20.25 -30.83
N LYS A 993 -36.11 -20.79 -31.06
CA LYS A 993 -37.26 -19.99 -31.46
C LYS A 993 -37.63 -18.98 -30.38
N TRP A 994 -37.64 -19.37 -29.11
CA TRP A 994 -37.89 -18.45 -28.00
C TRP A 994 -36.84 -17.33 -27.92
N VAL A 995 -35.55 -17.65 -28.10
CA VAL A 995 -34.46 -16.65 -28.14
C VAL A 995 -34.61 -15.70 -29.33
N GLY A 996 -34.99 -16.21 -30.51
CA GLY A 996 -35.28 -15.40 -31.70
C GLY A 996 -36.46 -14.44 -31.49
N ASP A 997 -37.55 -14.93 -30.89
CA ASP A 997 -38.78 -14.15 -30.65
C ASP A 997 -38.62 -13.08 -29.55
N ASN A 998 -37.77 -13.31 -28.53
CA ASN A 998 -37.63 -12.41 -27.37
C ASN A 998 -36.32 -11.60 -27.33
N LEU A 999 -35.21 -12.10 -27.91
CA LEU A 999 -33.86 -11.52 -27.82
C LEU A 999 -33.11 -11.51 -29.18
N PRO A 1000 -33.67 -10.91 -30.25
CA PRO A 1000 -33.13 -11.01 -31.62
C PRO A 1000 -31.73 -10.41 -31.82
N LEU A 1001 -31.23 -9.57 -30.91
CA LEU A 1001 -29.86 -9.05 -30.96
C LEU A 1001 -28.80 -10.05 -30.46
N MET A 1002 -29.17 -10.97 -29.55
CA MET A 1002 -28.27 -11.99 -28.99
C MET A 1002 -28.12 -13.19 -29.93
N LEU A 1003 -29.11 -13.44 -30.80
CA LEU A 1003 -29.13 -14.57 -31.74
C LEU A 1003 -27.86 -14.64 -32.62
N ASN A 1004 -27.38 -13.50 -33.12
CA ASN A 1004 -26.18 -13.43 -33.96
C ASN A 1004 -24.89 -13.74 -33.16
N ALA A 1005 -24.82 -13.32 -31.90
CA ALA A 1005 -23.66 -13.60 -31.05
C ALA A 1005 -23.62 -15.08 -30.63
N ILE A 1006 -24.76 -15.63 -30.21
CA ILE A 1006 -24.92 -17.04 -29.88
C ILE A 1006 -24.57 -17.92 -31.10
N HIS A 1007 -25.01 -17.55 -32.30
CA HIS A 1007 -24.65 -18.23 -33.56
C HIS A 1007 -23.13 -18.18 -33.84
N SER A 1008 -22.45 -17.06 -33.57
CA SER A 1008 -21.00 -16.94 -33.71
C SER A 1008 -20.21 -17.78 -32.69
N GLU A 1009 -20.66 -17.82 -31.43
CA GLU A 1009 -20.01 -18.59 -30.36
C GLU A 1009 -20.21 -20.11 -30.54
N LEU A 1010 -21.40 -20.52 -31.02
CA LEU A 1010 -21.69 -21.90 -31.45
C LEU A 1010 -20.82 -22.33 -32.64
N LEU A 1011 -20.64 -21.45 -33.63
CA LEU A 1011 -19.73 -21.69 -34.76
C LEU A 1011 -18.27 -21.87 -34.31
N ALA A 1012 -17.80 -21.08 -33.33
CA ALA A 1012 -16.47 -21.26 -32.75
C ALA A 1012 -16.35 -22.58 -31.96
N SER A 1013 -17.43 -22.99 -31.30
CA SER A 1013 -17.48 -24.20 -30.46
C SER A 1013 -17.43 -25.52 -31.25
N LEU A 1014 -17.84 -25.53 -32.53
CA LEU A 1014 -17.77 -26.69 -33.46
C LEU A 1014 -16.39 -27.37 -33.54
N LEU A 1015 -15.32 -26.62 -33.29
CA LEU A 1015 -13.95 -27.13 -33.32
C LEU A 1015 -13.58 -27.99 -32.09
N SER A 1016 -14.45 -28.07 -31.07
CA SER A 1016 -14.14 -28.64 -29.75
C SER A 1016 -15.03 -29.81 -29.30
N SER A 1017 -16.16 -30.04 -29.98
CA SER A 1017 -17.19 -31.02 -29.60
C SER A 1017 -17.08 -32.34 -30.37
N SER A 1018 -17.44 -33.46 -29.73
CA SER A 1018 -17.38 -34.80 -30.34
C SER A 1018 -18.44 -35.10 -31.41
N ASN A 1019 -19.57 -34.39 -31.43
CA ASN A 1019 -20.68 -34.60 -32.39
C ASN A 1019 -20.84 -33.40 -33.35
N GLN A 1020 -19.93 -33.26 -34.31
CA GLN A 1020 -19.92 -32.12 -35.24
C GLN A 1020 -21.17 -32.08 -36.16
N ASP A 1021 -21.69 -33.23 -36.60
CA ASP A 1021 -22.83 -33.30 -37.53
C ASP A 1021 -24.14 -32.76 -36.94
N LEU A 1022 -24.39 -32.97 -35.63
CA LEU A 1022 -25.65 -32.55 -35.00
C LEU A 1022 -25.71 -31.05 -34.71
N ILE A 1023 -24.55 -30.45 -34.41
CA ILE A 1023 -24.42 -28.98 -34.30
C ILE A 1023 -24.56 -28.36 -35.70
N LEU A 1024 -24.09 -29.03 -36.77
CA LEU A 1024 -24.34 -28.59 -38.14
C LEU A 1024 -25.84 -28.57 -38.48
N GLN A 1025 -26.59 -29.60 -38.08
CA GLN A 1025 -28.06 -29.64 -38.23
C GLN A 1025 -28.75 -28.55 -37.40
N THR A 1026 -28.26 -28.28 -36.19
CA THR A 1026 -28.75 -27.19 -35.33
C THR A 1026 -28.55 -25.81 -35.99
N ILE A 1027 -27.39 -25.59 -36.61
CA ILE A 1027 -27.08 -24.36 -37.36
C ILE A 1027 -27.92 -24.26 -38.65
N GLN A 1028 -28.22 -25.39 -39.31
CA GLN A 1028 -29.14 -25.42 -40.45
C GLN A 1028 -30.58 -25.06 -40.03
N ALA A 1029 -31.08 -25.59 -38.90
CA ALA A 1029 -32.38 -25.21 -38.35
C ALA A 1029 -32.45 -23.71 -38.01
N LEU A 1030 -31.41 -23.16 -37.39
CA LEU A 1030 -31.23 -21.71 -37.18
C LEU A 1030 -31.33 -20.88 -38.48
N GLN A 1031 -30.82 -21.41 -39.59
CA GLN A 1031 -30.85 -20.76 -40.90
C GLN A 1031 -32.18 -20.96 -41.65
N GLU A 1032 -32.94 -22.01 -41.36
CA GLU A 1032 -34.26 -22.23 -41.99
C GLU A 1032 -35.37 -21.40 -41.33
N ASP A 1033 -35.43 -21.36 -40.00
CA ASP A 1033 -36.49 -20.64 -39.27
C ASP A 1033 -36.28 -19.10 -39.21
N CYS A 1034 -35.06 -18.59 -39.44
CA CYS A 1034 -34.74 -17.16 -39.39
C CYS A 1034 -34.11 -16.63 -40.70
N PRO A 1035 -34.89 -16.08 -41.65
CA PRO A 1035 -34.37 -15.62 -42.94
C PRO A 1035 -33.43 -14.41 -42.88
N SER A 1036 -33.34 -13.70 -41.75
CA SER A 1036 -32.41 -12.58 -41.53
C SER A 1036 -30.94 -13.00 -41.44
N LEU A 1037 -30.64 -14.25 -41.09
CA LEU A 1037 -29.27 -14.79 -41.00
C LEU A 1037 -28.65 -15.15 -42.37
N LYS A 1038 -29.45 -15.24 -43.45
CA LYS A 1038 -29.01 -15.68 -44.80
C LYS A 1038 -28.13 -14.67 -45.57
N HIS A 1039 -27.71 -13.56 -44.95
CA HIS A 1039 -26.97 -12.48 -45.63
C HIS A 1039 -25.49 -12.31 -45.24
N TYR A 1040 -24.93 -13.19 -44.41
CA TYR A 1040 -23.48 -13.25 -44.20
C TYR A 1040 -22.85 -14.45 -44.93
N PRO A 1041 -22.17 -14.24 -46.08
CA PRO A 1041 -21.40 -15.30 -46.73
C PRO A 1041 -20.11 -15.54 -45.96
N TYR A 1042 -19.98 -16.69 -45.32
CA TYR A 1042 -18.71 -17.15 -44.75
C TYR A 1042 -17.77 -17.66 -45.85
N LYS A 1043 -16.47 -17.43 -45.65
CA LYS A 1043 -15.37 -17.81 -46.55
C LYS A 1043 -14.16 -18.25 -45.73
#